data_AF-A0AAF0QII7-F1
#
_entry.id   AF-A0AAF0QII7-F1
#
_cell.length_a   1.000
_cell.length_b   1.000
_cell.length_c   1.000
_cell.angle_alpha   90.00
_cell.angle_beta   90.00
_cell.angle_gamma   90.00
#
_symmetry.space_group_name_H-M   'P 1'
#
loop_
_entity.id
_entity.type
_entity.pdbx_description
1 polymer ?
#
loop_
_entity_poly.entity_id
_entity_poly.type
_entity_poly.pdbx_seq_one_letter_code
_entity_poly.pdbx_strand_id
1 'polypeptide(L)'
;MSGEDMIKAEGIRDVEDTVFVAVGKNVKEGKSVLSWALKSFAGRRICVLHVHQPNHLFSSKDGKLSGAKLKQHMVKACQELDRLRLHKLLNQYLLFISQAGIQGGKVWLEINNVERGIIHIIEEHKIRWLVMGAAAETHYSKQLSELKSSKAKFVCQHAPMHCQIWFTCNECLIQTRSMNNSLSSSLESLSSPEDNGGTKMRNHVGDGYEDLNILENASSPANKIVKAEIKGDYSPVHEAHLHCATSQPLLEEGSFHGKASSDERSRVEHAIMDAENSKQRAFEESVKRWRAEEDAMEAIRMAEVSYRLFKEKEDQRKEKEENFAKQKEEIEELKIQHDLCLNELQMIQEKKPVLESQITESSYAGKELEEKIIQAVGLLISFRKQRDEMQIERDNAIKEVNRFRKLEQDDADEYCIKNFFSISFSDIIEATRNFDPSSMIGEGKFGSVYKGIIHHVKVAIKMLPACGSFSDSDFQHKAESLSRVRHPNLVTLIGICSESRSLAYEFLENGNLEDHLACRKKSRPLHWQHRIRIAVEICSALIFVHANDPCIVHGNLRPTNILLDAKFVSKISDFGVHLLISQTENSNNDDPEASIYVDPEYIDNGQFTVESDVYSFGVILLRLLTARPASGIVRDIKCALESGNLGSVLDSSAGDWPIEQAELLAYLALSCCEKNPLNRPNMLSEVWPTIEPMREICKPHSDLNTSSQGSKGQKRIPPHFVCPIFQDVMEDPHIAADGYTYEGDAIKGWLYSGHDTSPMTNLKLDTCDLIPNYALYRAIQEWQQQS
;
A
#
# COMPACT_ATOMS: atom_id res chain seq x y z
N MET A 1 34.02 13.37 -21.78
CA MET A 1 34.25 13.54 -20.33
C MET A 1 34.23 15.03 -20.07
N SER A 2 33.11 15.55 -19.57
CA SER A 2 32.89 16.98 -19.32
C SER A 2 32.26 17.12 -17.94
N GLY A 3 33.03 17.64 -16.98
CA GLY A 3 32.66 18.20 -15.67
C GLY A 3 31.53 17.56 -14.88
N GLU A 4 31.88 16.72 -13.88
CA GLU A 4 31.35 16.69 -12.49
C GLU A 4 31.61 15.37 -11.70
N ASP A 5 32.46 14.45 -12.16
CA ASP A 5 32.82 13.23 -11.40
C ASP A 5 34.10 13.42 -10.54
N MET A 6 34.08 14.26 -9.50
CA MET A 6 35.26 14.46 -8.63
C MET A 6 35.23 13.51 -7.41
N ILE A 7 36.22 12.62 -7.30
CA ILE A 7 36.41 11.77 -6.10
C ILE A 7 36.78 12.66 -4.91
N LYS A 8 36.09 12.48 -3.78
CA LYS A 8 36.33 13.21 -2.53
C LYS A 8 36.87 12.23 -1.48
N ALA A 9 37.87 12.66 -0.72
CA ALA A 9 38.53 11.84 0.30
C ALA A 9 38.85 12.67 1.55
N GLU A 10 38.67 12.08 2.72
CA GLU A 10 39.03 12.65 4.02
C GLU A 10 39.77 11.60 4.86
N GLY A 11 40.87 11.98 5.50
CA GLY A 11 41.59 11.12 6.44
C GLY A 11 42.44 10.00 5.81
N ILE A 12 42.61 9.96 4.49
CA ILE A 12 43.53 9.03 3.81
C ILE A 12 44.96 9.55 3.97
N ARG A 13 45.78 8.82 4.70
CA ARG A 13 47.24 8.98 4.70
C ARG A 13 47.80 7.65 4.23
N ASP A 14 48.69 7.67 3.25
CA ASP A 14 49.44 6.50 2.79
C ASP A 14 48.57 5.27 2.43
N VAL A 15 48.21 5.23 1.14
CA VAL A 15 47.31 4.23 0.53
C VAL A 15 47.89 2.82 0.62
N GLU A 16 49.22 2.67 0.58
CA GLU A 16 49.84 1.35 0.55
C GLU A 16 49.55 0.53 1.81
N ASP A 17 49.42 1.20 2.96
CA ASP A 17 49.13 0.59 4.26
C ASP A 17 47.64 0.72 4.68
N THR A 18 46.74 1.09 3.76
CA THR A 18 45.32 1.32 4.05
C THR A 18 44.43 0.25 3.40
N VAL A 19 43.56 -0.37 4.19
CA VAL A 19 42.53 -1.31 3.70
C VAL A 19 41.26 -0.54 3.40
N PHE A 20 40.80 -0.60 2.15
CA PHE A 20 39.55 0.05 1.74
C PHE A 20 38.37 -0.91 1.91
N VAL A 21 37.25 -0.42 2.43
CA VAL A 21 36.05 -1.23 2.67
C VAL A 21 34.87 -0.60 1.95
N ALA A 22 34.35 -1.28 0.93
CA ALA A 22 33.20 -0.80 0.16
C ALA A 22 31.90 -1.00 0.95
N VAL A 23 31.21 0.09 1.26
CA VAL A 23 29.98 0.09 2.06
C VAL A 23 28.78 0.62 1.28
N GLY A 24 27.61 0.01 1.52
CA GLY A 24 26.34 0.44 0.94
C GLY A 24 25.58 1.45 1.80
N LYS A 25 24.36 1.79 1.36
CA LYS A 25 23.41 2.63 2.12
C LYS A 25 22.88 1.92 3.39
N ASN A 26 22.91 0.58 3.42
CA ASN A 26 22.48 -0.21 4.58
C ASN A 26 23.64 -0.34 5.60
N VAL A 27 23.51 0.38 6.71
CA VAL A 27 24.53 0.42 7.78
C VAL A 27 24.72 -0.92 8.47
N LYS A 28 23.67 -1.76 8.58
CA LYS A 28 23.79 -3.08 9.21
C LYS A 28 24.70 -4.00 8.38
N GLU A 29 24.40 -4.11 7.09
CA GLU A 29 25.22 -4.88 6.13
C GLU A 29 26.66 -4.35 6.06
N GLY A 30 26.82 -3.03 6.01
CA GLY A 30 28.15 -2.41 5.99
C GLY A 30 28.96 -2.67 7.26
N LYS A 31 28.31 -2.70 8.44
CA LYS A 31 28.97 -3.02 9.72
C LYS A 31 29.51 -4.45 9.75
N SER A 32 28.79 -5.42 9.18
CA SER A 32 29.25 -6.81 9.12
C SER A 32 30.53 -6.95 8.27
N VAL A 33 30.59 -6.28 7.11
CA VAL A 33 31.80 -6.24 6.26
C VAL A 33 32.95 -5.53 7.00
N LEU A 34 32.65 -4.42 7.67
CA LEU A 34 33.64 -3.63 8.40
C LEU A 34 34.20 -4.38 9.62
N SER A 35 33.35 -5.10 10.36
CA SER A 35 33.72 -5.95 11.49
C SER A 35 34.69 -7.05 11.05
N TRP A 36 34.43 -7.71 9.92
CA TRP A 36 35.35 -8.68 9.35
C TRP A 36 36.69 -8.06 8.97
N ALA A 37 36.69 -6.89 8.33
CA ALA A 37 37.91 -6.19 7.95
C ALA A 37 38.75 -5.79 9.19
N LEU A 38 38.10 -5.27 10.24
CA LEU A 38 38.73 -4.91 11.51
C LEU A 38 39.40 -6.12 12.19
N LYS A 39 38.74 -7.28 12.17
CA LYS A 39 39.29 -8.53 12.74
C LYS A 39 40.43 -9.10 11.91
N SER A 40 40.31 -9.06 10.58
CA SER A 40 41.23 -9.74 9.66
C SER A 40 42.50 -8.92 9.36
N PHE A 41 42.43 -7.59 9.48
CA PHE A 41 43.54 -6.67 9.23
C PHE A 41 43.90 -5.87 10.47
N ALA A 42 44.07 -6.56 11.61
CA ALA A 42 44.43 -5.94 12.87
C ALA A 42 45.69 -5.05 12.75
N GLY A 43 45.60 -3.83 13.25
CA GLY A 43 46.71 -2.86 13.23
C GLY A 43 46.88 -2.06 11.93
N ARG A 44 46.10 -2.34 10.87
CA ARG A 44 46.08 -1.52 9.64
C ARG A 44 45.03 -0.42 9.72
N ARG A 45 45.25 0.65 8.95
CA ARG A 45 44.24 1.71 8.77
C ARG A 45 43.11 1.20 7.90
N ILE A 46 41.89 1.64 8.22
CA ILE A 46 40.70 1.31 7.44
C ILE A 46 40.13 2.59 6.82
N CYS A 47 39.85 2.55 5.52
CA CYS A 47 39.16 3.61 4.81
C CYS A 47 37.82 3.10 4.29
N VAL A 48 36.74 3.80 4.65
CA VAL A 48 35.39 3.54 4.13
C VAL A 48 35.33 4.03 2.68
N LEU A 49 34.91 3.19 1.75
CA LEU A 49 34.68 3.52 0.34
C LEU A 49 33.18 3.49 0.07
N HIS A 50 32.62 4.59 -0.41
CA HIS A 50 31.21 4.66 -0.77
C HIS A 50 31.00 5.31 -2.13
N VAL A 51 30.21 4.69 -2.99
CA VAL A 51 29.75 5.35 -4.23
C VAL A 51 28.33 5.84 -4.01
N HIS A 52 28.18 7.16 -3.97
CA HIS A 52 26.90 7.81 -3.86
C HIS A 52 26.28 7.94 -5.25
N GLN A 53 25.09 7.38 -5.42
CA GLN A 53 24.30 7.57 -6.63
C GLN A 53 23.39 8.79 -6.40
N PRO A 54 23.67 9.94 -7.05
CA PRO A 54 22.84 11.14 -6.87
C PRO A 54 21.46 10.92 -7.49
N ASN A 55 20.43 11.48 -6.86
CA ASN A 55 19.07 11.37 -7.35
C ASN A 55 18.91 12.20 -8.65
N HIS A 56 18.62 11.54 -9.78
CA HIS A 56 18.48 12.19 -11.10
C HIS A 56 17.16 12.91 -11.33
N LEU A 57 16.66 13.65 -10.34
CA LEU A 57 15.35 14.29 -10.40
C LEU A 57 15.25 15.42 -11.44
N PHE A 58 16.37 16.02 -11.89
CA PHE A 58 16.32 17.26 -12.67
C PHE A 58 17.19 17.28 -13.94
N SER A 59 17.76 16.14 -14.33
CA SER A 59 18.61 16.05 -15.53
C SER A 59 17.78 15.91 -16.82
N SER A 60 16.85 16.83 -17.05
CA SER A 60 16.27 17.00 -18.39
C SER A 60 17.00 18.15 -19.09
N LYS A 61 17.93 17.78 -19.98
CA LYS A 61 18.42 18.66 -21.03
C LYS A 61 17.37 18.67 -22.13
N ASP A 62 16.30 19.44 -21.97
CA ASP A 62 15.53 19.98 -23.09
C ASP A 62 14.44 20.93 -22.60
N GLY A 63 14.27 22.06 -23.30
CA GLY A 63 13.12 22.95 -23.17
C GLY A 63 13.41 24.32 -22.56
N LYS A 64 13.47 25.36 -23.42
CA LYS A 64 13.28 26.76 -23.05
C LYS A 64 11.93 26.93 -22.33
N LEU A 65 11.91 27.52 -21.13
CA LEU A 65 10.99 28.59 -20.68
C LEU A 65 11.11 28.88 -19.17
N SER A 66 10.96 30.17 -18.84
CA SER A 66 10.63 30.79 -17.55
C SER A 66 10.63 29.90 -16.28
N GLY A 67 11.74 29.91 -15.53
CA GLY A 67 11.86 29.19 -14.25
C GLY A 67 13.29 28.83 -13.82
N ALA A 68 14.29 29.14 -14.66
CA ALA A 68 15.68 28.70 -14.49
C ALA A 68 16.29 28.97 -13.10
N LYS A 69 15.92 30.07 -12.43
CA LYS A 69 16.45 30.42 -11.11
C LYS A 69 15.83 29.57 -9.99
N LEU A 70 14.53 29.28 -10.05
CA LEU A 70 13.84 28.41 -9.08
C LEU A 70 14.34 26.96 -9.24
N LYS A 71 14.38 26.46 -10.49
CA LYS A 71 14.94 25.14 -10.82
C LYS A 71 16.38 25.00 -10.32
N GLN A 72 17.22 26.03 -10.49
CA GLN A 72 18.60 26.00 -10.00
C GLN A 72 18.70 26.03 -8.47
N HIS A 73 17.87 26.82 -7.78
CA HIS A 73 17.84 26.85 -6.31
C HIS A 73 17.32 25.53 -5.73
N MET A 74 16.32 24.92 -6.37
CA MET A 74 15.72 23.64 -5.95
C MET A 74 16.67 22.46 -6.18
N VAL A 75 17.33 22.40 -7.34
CA VAL A 75 18.38 21.41 -7.61
C VAL A 75 19.48 21.51 -6.56
N LYS A 76 19.91 22.74 -6.23
CA LYS A 76 20.92 22.97 -5.19
C LYS A 76 20.43 22.50 -3.81
N ALA A 77 19.21 22.82 -3.41
CA ALA A 77 18.67 22.42 -2.11
C ALA A 77 18.54 20.88 -1.97
N CYS A 78 18.04 20.20 -3.00
CA CYS A 78 17.96 18.73 -3.01
C CYS A 78 19.36 18.09 -3.00
N GLN A 79 20.30 18.62 -3.80
CA GLN A 79 21.68 18.15 -3.80
C GLN A 79 22.36 18.35 -2.44
N GLU A 80 22.08 19.46 -1.76
CA GLU A 80 22.65 19.75 -0.44
C GLU A 80 22.09 18.82 0.64
N LEU A 81 20.79 18.51 0.60
CA LEU A 81 20.17 17.52 1.48
C LEU A 81 20.73 16.11 1.25
N ASP A 82 20.89 15.71 -0.01
CA ASP A 82 21.50 14.41 -0.35
C ASP A 82 22.96 14.33 0.13
N ARG A 83 23.71 15.44 0.07
CA ARG A 83 25.06 15.53 0.63
C ARG A 83 25.08 15.45 2.15
N LEU A 84 24.17 16.11 2.86
CA LEU A 84 24.07 16.02 4.31
C LEU A 84 23.77 14.58 4.76
N ARG A 85 22.86 13.89 4.07
CA ARG A 85 22.56 12.47 4.31
C ARG A 85 23.78 11.57 4.07
N LEU A 86 24.52 11.81 3.00
CA LEU A 86 25.77 11.11 2.70
C LEU A 86 26.81 11.29 3.81
N HIS A 87 27.01 12.53 4.27
CA HIS A 87 27.94 12.81 5.38
C HIS A 87 27.50 12.14 6.68
N LYS A 88 26.21 12.19 7.02
CA LYS A 88 25.65 11.49 8.19
C LYS A 88 25.91 9.98 8.12
N LEU A 89 25.69 9.36 6.96
CA LEU A 89 25.95 7.94 6.71
C LEU A 89 27.43 7.59 6.91
N LEU A 90 28.34 8.31 6.25
CA LEU A 90 29.78 8.05 6.34
C LEU A 90 30.31 8.24 7.76
N ASN A 91 29.82 9.25 8.48
CA ASN A 91 30.20 9.49 9.86
C ASN A 91 29.74 8.36 10.80
N GLN A 92 28.61 7.70 10.54
CA GLN A 92 28.19 6.51 11.31
C GLN A 92 29.18 5.35 11.15
N TYR A 93 29.71 5.12 9.94
CA TYR A 93 30.74 4.11 9.73
C TYR A 93 32.05 4.49 10.40
N LEU A 94 32.48 5.76 10.31
CA LEU A 94 33.68 6.24 11.00
C LEU A 94 33.57 6.09 12.53
N LEU A 95 32.39 6.38 13.10
CA LEU A 95 32.14 6.17 14.53
C LEU A 95 32.34 4.70 14.91
N PHE A 96 31.84 3.77 14.08
CA PHE A 96 32.05 2.33 14.32
C PHE A 96 33.53 1.91 14.25
N ILE A 97 34.31 2.46 13.32
CA ILE A 97 35.77 2.22 13.27
C ILE A 97 36.45 2.78 14.52
N SER A 98 36.06 3.99 14.95
CA SER A 98 36.66 4.63 16.13
C SER A 98 36.38 3.88 17.43
N GLN A 99 35.22 3.21 17.54
CA GLN A 99 34.89 2.34 18.68
C GLN A 99 35.80 1.11 18.76
N ALA A 100 36.38 0.68 17.63
CA ALA A 100 37.39 -0.37 17.58
C ALA A 100 38.84 0.16 17.82
N GLY A 101 39.00 1.44 18.17
CA GLY A 101 40.30 2.04 18.49
C GLY A 101 41.17 2.38 17.27
N ILE A 102 40.62 2.36 16.05
CA ILE A 102 41.35 2.61 14.81
C ILE A 102 40.98 3.98 14.23
N GLN A 103 41.95 4.69 13.67
CA GLN A 103 41.69 5.93 12.93
C GLN A 103 41.15 5.58 11.53
N GLY A 104 39.87 5.89 11.28
CA GLY A 104 39.20 5.63 10.01
C GLY A 104 39.32 6.79 9.02
N GLY A 105 39.50 6.48 7.73
CA GLY A 105 39.34 7.40 6.61
C GLY A 105 38.03 7.18 5.85
N LYS A 106 37.64 8.11 4.98
CA LYS A 106 36.51 7.91 4.05
C LYS A 106 36.85 8.45 2.66
N VAL A 107 36.40 7.74 1.64
CA VAL A 107 36.43 8.12 0.22
C VAL A 107 35.06 7.93 -0.37
N TRP A 108 34.61 8.90 -1.15
CA TRP A 108 33.35 8.78 -1.87
C TRP A 108 33.37 9.43 -3.24
N LEU A 109 32.51 8.92 -4.11
CA LEU A 109 32.31 9.41 -5.47
C LEU A 109 30.82 9.53 -5.74
N GLU A 110 30.41 10.66 -6.30
CA GLU A 110 29.05 10.92 -6.77
C GLU A 110 28.95 10.44 -8.23
N ILE A 111 28.38 9.26 -8.51
CA ILE A 111 28.21 8.74 -9.88
C ILE A 111 27.02 7.78 -9.98
N ASN A 112 26.39 7.76 -11.16
CA ASN A 112 25.13 7.04 -11.43
C ASN A 112 25.27 5.51 -11.32
N ASN A 113 26.46 5.00 -11.64
CA ASN A 113 26.72 3.57 -11.69
C ASN A 113 27.72 3.20 -10.58
N VAL A 114 27.22 2.50 -9.56
CA VAL A 114 27.96 2.14 -8.35
C VAL A 114 29.17 1.26 -8.69
N GLU A 115 28.97 0.20 -9.48
CA GLU A 115 30.04 -0.74 -9.80
C GLU A 115 31.18 -0.09 -10.61
N ARG A 116 30.87 0.79 -11.57
CA ARG A 116 31.88 1.58 -12.29
C ARG A 116 32.55 2.61 -11.37
N GLY A 117 31.80 3.23 -10.47
CA GLY A 117 32.35 4.15 -9.48
C GLY A 117 33.38 3.49 -8.56
N ILE A 118 33.12 2.24 -8.14
CA ILE A 118 34.07 1.48 -7.33
C ILE A 118 35.37 1.25 -8.13
N ILE A 119 35.27 0.83 -9.40
CA ILE A 119 36.45 0.66 -10.27
C ILE A 119 37.22 1.97 -10.40
N HIS A 120 36.52 3.08 -10.62
CA HIS A 120 37.14 4.39 -10.76
C HIS A 120 37.93 4.79 -9.50
N ILE A 121 37.36 4.60 -8.31
CA ILE A 121 38.07 4.87 -7.05
C ILE A 121 39.31 3.97 -6.90
N ILE A 122 39.23 2.68 -7.28
CA ILE A 122 40.39 1.76 -7.23
C ILE A 122 41.52 2.25 -8.13
N GLU A 123 41.22 2.66 -9.36
CA GLU A 123 42.20 3.11 -10.35
C GLU A 123 42.85 4.44 -9.99
N GLU A 124 42.05 5.41 -9.53
CA GLU A 124 42.52 6.76 -9.19
C GLU A 124 43.39 6.74 -7.92
N HIS A 125 42.96 6.03 -6.87
CA HIS A 125 43.72 5.95 -5.63
C HIS A 125 44.77 4.84 -5.62
N LYS A 126 44.90 4.02 -6.68
CA LYS A 126 45.80 2.84 -6.72
C LYS A 126 45.59 1.90 -5.53
N ILE A 127 44.33 1.60 -5.24
CA ILE A 127 43.95 0.76 -4.10
C ILE A 127 44.53 -0.65 -4.27
N ARG A 128 45.33 -1.09 -3.28
CA ARG A 128 45.91 -2.45 -3.24
C ARG A 128 45.02 -3.46 -2.53
N TRP A 129 44.29 -3.03 -1.50
CA TRP A 129 43.47 -3.91 -0.66
C TRP A 129 42.03 -3.40 -0.55
N LEU A 130 41.09 -4.19 -1.03
CA LEU A 130 39.65 -3.90 -0.99
C LEU A 130 38.86 -5.03 -0.31
N VAL A 131 38.01 -4.69 0.64
CA VAL A 131 37.01 -5.60 1.23
C VAL A 131 35.62 -5.16 0.79
N MET A 132 34.77 -6.09 0.36
CA MET A 132 33.40 -5.77 -0.06
C MET A 132 32.41 -6.91 0.19
N GLY A 133 31.12 -6.59 0.23
CA GLY A 133 30.05 -7.57 0.42
C GLY A 133 29.87 -8.53 -0.77
N ALA A 134 29.82 -9.83 -0.53
CA ALA A 134 29.57 -10.87 -1.53
C ALA A 134 28.08 -11.01 -1.91
N ALA A 135 27.19 -10.69 -0.98
CA ALA A 135 25.73 -10.78 -1.08
C ALA A 135 25.08 -9.89 0.00
N ALA A 136 23.77 -9.63 -0.13
CA ALA A 136 23.00 -9.06 0.99
C ALA A 136 22.78 -10.12 2.09
N GLU A 137 22.69 -9.70 3.35
CA GLU A 137 22.56 -10.59 4.51
C GLU A 137 21.34 -11.52 4.43
N THR A 138 20.23 -11.06 3.85
CA THR A 138 19.00 -11.85 3.66
C THR A 138 19.15 -13.04 2.70
N HIS A 139 20.21 -13.05 1.89
CA HIS A 139 20.51 -14.12 0.93
C HIS A 139 21.68 -15.00 1.38
N TYR A 140 22.14 -14.82 2.62
CA TYR A 140 23.19 -15.63 3.23
C TYR A 140 22.66 -17.04 3.57
N SER A 141 23.35 -18.05 3.08
CA SER A 141 23.24 -19.43 3.59
C SER A 141 24.62 -19.85 4.09
N LYS A 142 24.67 -20.73 5.10
CA LYS A 142 25.96 -21.27 5.62
C LYS A 142 26.79 -22.04 4.56
N GLN A 143 26.22 -22.28 3.37
CA GLN A 143 26.83 -22.99 2.24
C GLN A 143 27.16 -22.06 1.06
N LEU A 144 27.20 -20.73 1.26
CA LEU A 144 27.47 -19.79 0.18
C LEU A 144 28.93 -19.89 -0.29
N SER A 145 29.18 -20.56 -1.43
CA SER A 145 30.51 -20.70 -2.05
C SER A 145 30.78 -19.72 -3.20
N GLU A 146 29.76 -18.99 -3.65
CA GLU A 146 29.83 -18.14 -4.84
C GLU A 146 29.30 -16.72 -4.58
N LEU A 147 29.82 -15.74 -5.33
CA LEU A 147 29.32 -14.36 -5.32
C LEU A 147 27.89 -14.30 -5.85
N LYS A 148 26.96 -13.73 -5.07
CA LYS A 148 25.57 -13.50 -5.52
C LYS A 148 25.29 -12.04 -5.91
N SER A 149 26.05 -11.09 -5.36
CA SER A 149 25.91 -9.67 -5.70
C SER A 149 26.39 -9.39 -7.13
N SER A 150 25.54 -8.81 -7.97
CA SER A 150 25.91 -8.37 -9.33
C SER A 150 27.06 -7.36 -9.30
N LYS A 151 27.10 -6.47 -8.30
CA LYS A 151 28.18 -5.52 -8.07
C LYS A 151 29.49 -6.24 -7.70
N ALA A 152 29.42 -7.26 -6.86
CA ALA A 152 30.59 -8.07 -6.50
C ALA A 152 31.17 -8.82 -7.70
N LYS A 153 30.31 -9.44 -8.53
CA LYS A 153 30.73 -10.09 -9.77
C LYS A 153 31.40 -9.11 -10.72
N PHE A 154 30.80 -7.93 -10.92
CA PHE A 154 31.34 -6.89 -11.79
C PHE A 154 32.71 -6.40 -11.32
N VAL A 155 32.84 -6.03 -10.04
CA VAL A 155 34.10 -5.55 -9.46
C VAL A 155 35.18 -6.65 -9.49
N CYS A 156 34.82 -7.90 -9.20
CA CYS A 156 35.74 -9.03 -9.31
C CYS A 156 36.33 -9.19 -10.72
N GLN A 157 35.52 -8.95 -11.75
CA GLN A 157 35.95 -9.07 -13.15
C GLN A 157 36.73 -7.87 -13.68
N HIS A 158 36.34 -6.64 -13.28
CA HIS A 158 36.81 -5.42 -13.92
C HIS A 158 37.82 -4.62 -13.10
N ALA A 159 37.99 -4.89 -11.80
CA ALA A 159 38.98 -4.15 -11.02
C ALA A 159 40.41 -4.49 -11.47
N PRO A 160 41.34 -3.52 -11.47
CA PRO A 160 42.73 -3.75 -11.88
C PRO A 160 43.41 -4.91 -11.16
N MET A 161 44.34 -5.59 -11.84
CA MET A 161 45.05 -6.76 -11.29
C MET A 161 45.93 -6.44 -10.07
N HIS A 162 46.31 -5.18 -9.88
CA HIS A 162 47.07 -4.75 -8.71
C HIS A 162 46.23 -4.68 -7.41
N CYS A 163 44.89 -4.79 -7.52
CA CYS A 163 43.97 -4.71 -6.38
C CYS A 163 43.55 -6.12 -5.93
N GLN A 164 43.96 -6.50 -4.73
CA GLN A 164 43.52 -7.71 -4.05
C GLN A 164 42.16 -7.46 -3.36
N ILE A 165 41.19 -8.34 -3.60
CA ILE A 165 39.81 -8.14 -3.16
C ILE A 165 39.34 -9.31 -2.30
N TRP A 166 38.77 -9.01 -1.14
CA TRP A 166 38.10 -9.97 -0.26
C TRP A 166 36.59 -9.74 -0.28
N PHE A 167 35.84 -10.81 -0.57
CA PHE A 167 34.39 -10.80 -0.61
C PHE A 167 33.83 -11.49 0.63
N THR A 168 33.05 -10.77 1.42
CA THR A 168 32.56 -11.26 2.72
C THR A 168 31.05 -11.23 2.82
N CYS A 169 30.46 -12.09 3.63
CA CYS A 169 29.04 -12.03 3.99
C CYS A 169 28.86 -12.52 5.42
N ASN A 170 28.10 -11.79 6.24
CA ASN A 170 27.83 -12.14 7.65
C ASN A 170 29.10 -12.49 8.46
N GLU A 171 30.12 -11.65 8.37
CA GLU A 171 31.45 -11.84 8.99
C GLU A 171 32.22 -13.10 8.54
N CYS A 172 31.84 -13.73 7.43
CA CYS A 172 32.57 -14.85 6.83
C CYS A 172 33.23 -14.45 5.51
N LEU A 173 34.44 -14.94 5.24
CA LEU A 173 35.09 -14.82 3.94
C LEU A 173 34.48 -15.82 2.95
N ILE A 174 34.02 -15.33 1.79
CA ILE A 174 33.40 -16.14 0.75
C ILE A 174 34.40 -16.42 -0.38
N GLN A 175 35.06 -15.39 -0.89
CA GLN A 175 36.00 -15.50 -2.01
C GLN A 175 37.09 -14.43 -1.91
N THR A 176 38.29 -14.74 -2.40
CA THR A 176 39.38 -13.78 -2.55
C THR A 176 39.82 -13.73 -4.01
N ARG A 177 40.13 -12.53 -4.51
CA ARG A 177 40.78 -12.32 -5.81
C ARG A 177 42.23 -11.91 -5.58
N SER A 178 43.17 -12.80 -5.91
CA SER A 178 44.61 -12.58 -5.74
C SER A 178 45.23 -11.79 -6.89
N MET A 179 46.38 -11.15 -6.65
CA MET A 179 47.11 -10.32 -7.63
C MET A 179 47.66 -11.10 -8.83
N ASN A 180 47.70 -12.44 -8.78
CA ASN A 180 48.17 -13.31 -9.86
C ASN A 180 47.12 -14.39 -10.17
N ASN A 181 46.47 -14.31 -11.33
CA ASN A 181 45.56 -15.34 -11.81
C ASN A 181 46.34 -16.49 -12.47
N SER A 182 46.26 -17.66 -11.86
CA SER A 182 46.02 -18.90 -12.60
C SER A 182 44.93 -19.64 -11.85
N LEU A 183 43.87 -20.06 -12.56
CA LEU A 183 42.88 -20.98 -12.00
C LEU A 183 43.61 -22.18 -11.39
N SER A 184 43.53 -22.33 -10.07
CA SER A 184 43.79 -23.59 -9.40
C SER A 184 42.62 -23.91 -8.49
N SER A 185 41.74 -24.76 -9.01
CA SER A 185 41.03 -25.74 -8.19
C SER A 185 42.04 -26.41 -7.27
N SER A 186 41.85 -26.25 -5.96
CA SER A 186 42.12 -27.26 -4.93
C SER A 186 41.75 -26.68 -3.58
N LEU A 187 40.78 -27.32 -2.94
CA LEU A 187 40.57 -27.22 -1.50
C LEU A 187 41.87 -27.64 -0.81
N GLU A 188 42.51 -26.73 -0.10
CA GLU A 188 43.37 -27.09 1.03
C GLU A 188 43.03 -26.22 2.24
N SER A 189 42.61 -26.93 3.27
CA SER A 189 42.27 -26.51 4.61
C SER A 189 43.49 -26.17 5.45
N LEU A 190 43.42 -25.06 6.20
CA LEU A 190 44.16 -24.81 7.43
C LEU A 190 43.13 -24.32 8.47
N SER A 191 42.56 -25.26 9.24
CA SER A 191 42.94 -25.63 10.61
C SER A 191 42.41 -24.65 11.69
N SER A 192 41.33 -25.08 12.34
CA SER A 192 40.95 -24.67 13.69
C SER A 192 41.44 -25.71 14.71
N PRO A 193 41.77 -25.30 15.95
CA PRO A 193 42.42 -26.16 16.91
C PRO A 193 41.45 -27.14 17.58
N GLU A 194 42.09 -28.20 18.09
CA GLU A 194 41.61 -29.41 18.74
C GLU A 194 40.52 -29.21 19.78
N ASP A 195 39.54 -30.13 19.80
CA ASP A 195 39.01 -30.63 21.06
C ASP A 195 38.72 -32.13 20.96
N ASN A 196 39.13 -32.84 22.02
CA ASN A 196 39.17 -34.29 22.14
C ASN A 196 37.82 -34.85 22.62
N GLY A 197 37.40 -35.99 22.08
CA GLY A 197 36.33 -36.79 22.70
C GLY A 197 35.81 -37.90 21.78
N GLY A 198 36.41 -39.09 21.88
CA GLY A 198 36.00 -40.25 21.10
C GLY A 198 34.67 -40.87 21.53
N THR A 199 34.13 -41.78 20.70
CA THR A 199 33.92 -43.21 21.01
C THR A 199 33.40 -43.95 19.77
N LYS A 200 33.89 -45.19 19.63
CA LYS A 200 33.70 -46.22 18.59
C LYS A 200 32.24 -46.65 18.31
N MET A 201 32.00 -47.10 17.07
CA MET A 201 31.56 -48.47 16.68
C MET A 201 31.39 -48.52 15.14
N ARG A 202 32.17 -49.33 14.40
CA ARG A 202 31.79 -50.65 13.81
C ARG A 202 30.46 -50.60 13.04
N ASN A 203 30.29 -51.09 11.81
CA ASN A 203 31.03 -52.11 11.07
C ASN A 203 30.47 -52.21 9.63
N HIS A 204 31.32 -52.66 8.70
CA HIS A 204 31.07 -53.51 7.52
C HIS A 204 30.27 -52.95 6.30
N VAL A 205 30.95 -52.79 5.14
CA VAL A 205 31.20 -53.78 4.05
C VAL A 205 29.93 -54.01 3.23
N GLY A 206 29.88 -53.87 1.91
CA GLY A 206 30.90 -53.62 0.89
C GLY A 206 30.23 -53.73 -0.49
N ASP A 207 30.97 -53.31 -1.52
CA ASP A 207 30.93 -53.66 -2.96
C ASP A 207 29.58 -54.03 -3.60
N GLY A 208 29.20 -53.46 -4.75
CA GLY A 208 29.99 -52.86 -5.82
C GLY A 208 29.48 -53.37 -7.16
N TYR A 209 29.55 -52.51 -8.19
CA TYR A 209 29.62 -52.82 -9.64
C TYR A 209 28.44 -53.60 -10.26
N GLU A 210 27.92 -53.32 -11.45
CA GLU A 210 28.25 -52.43 -12.56
C GLU A 210 27.05 -52.47 -13.54
N ASP A 211 26.84 -51.39 -14.31
CA ASP A 211 26.66 -51.37 -15.79
C ASP A 211 25.70 -52.36 -16.49
N LEU A 212 24.95 -52.04 -17.55
CA LEU A 212 24.92 -50.96 -18.53
C LEU A 212 23.62 -51.13 -19.38
N ASN A 213 23.07 -50.01 -19.84
CA ASN A 213 22.57 -49.80 -21.22
C ASN A 213 21.23 -50.37 -21.76
N ILE A 214 20.45 -49.45 -22.37
CA ILE A 214 20.03 -49.37 -23.80
C ILE A 214 18.61 -49.92 -24.02
N LEU A 215 17.65 -49.32 -24.75
CA LEU A 215 17.54 -48.23 -25.73
C LEU A 215 16.03 -47.84 -25.85
N GLU A 216 15.74 -46.62 -26.33
CA GLU A 216 14.67 -46.25 -27.33
C GLU A 216 13.20 -46.74 -27.20
N ASN A 217 12.16 -46.06 -27.70
CA ASN A 217 11.82 -44.69 -28.12
C ASN A 217 10.32 -44.75 -28.52
N ALA A 218 9.58 -43.61 -28.45
CA ALA A 218 8.53 -43.17 -29.39
C ALA A 218 7.31 -44.10 -29.69
N SER A 219 6.08 -43.67 -29.99
CA SER A 219 5.42 -42.38 -30.21
C SER A 219 3.91 -42.63 -30.40
N SER A 220 3.11 -41.59 -30.11
CA SER A 220 1.76 -41.18 -30.56
C SER A 220 1.00 -41.99 -31.65
N PRO A 221 -0.34 -41.83 -31.72
CA PRO A 221 -0.87 -41.04 -32.85
C PRO A 221 -2.07 -40.13 -32.52
N ALA A 222 -2.25 -39.13 -33.39
CA ALA A 222 -3.39 -38.22 -33.45
C ALA A 222 -4.19 -38.40 -34.77
N ASN A 223 -5.44 -37.92 -34.70
CA ASN A 223 -6.29 -37.36 -35.76
C ASN A 223 -7.28 -38.24 -36.57
N LYS A 224 -8.56 -37.85 -36.34
CA LYS A 224 -9.59 -37.38 -37.28
C LYS A 224 -10.05 -38.28 -38.45
N ILE A 225 -11.34 -38.56 -38.37
CA ILE A 225 -12.23 -39.17 -39.36
C ILE A 225 -12.67 -38.14 -40.41
N VAL A 226 -12.66 -38.55 -41.69
CA VAL A 226 -13.48 -38.03 -42.78
C VAL A 226 -14.20 -39.22 -43.43
N LYS A 227 -15.50 -39.05 -43.72
CA LYS A 227 -16.38 -40.02 -44.39
C LYS A 227 -16.17 -40.06 -45.91
N ALA A 228 -16.31 -41.23 -46.52
CA ALA A 228 -16.96 -41.41 -47.82
C ALA A 228 -17.40 -42.88 -48.02
N GLU A 229 -18.64 -43.04 -48.48
CA GLU A 229 -19.28 -44.29 -48.92
C GLU A 229 -18.74 -44.74 -50.28
N ILE A 230 -18.90 -46.03 -50.63
CA ILE A 230 -19.43 -46.51 -51.93
C ILE A 230 -19.70 -48.03 -51.87
N LYS A 231 -20.85 -48.39 -52.46
CA LYS A 231 -21.46 -49.71 -52.68
C LYS A 231 -20.71 -50.59 -53.69
N GLY A 232 -20.93 -51.90 -53.57
CA GLY A 232 -21.66 -52.64 -54.61
C GLY A 232 -20.90 -53.65 -55.48
N ASP A 233 -21.35 -54.91 -55.33
CA ASP A 233 -21.76 -55.84 -56.41
C ASP A 233 -20.79 -56.88 -57.03
N TYR A 234 -21.11 -58.14 -56.70
CA TYR A 234 -21.44 -59.29 -57.57
C TYR A 234 -20.58 -59.65 -58.80
N SER A 235 -19.93 -60.82 -58.76
CA SER A 235 -20.41 -62.11 -59.31
C SER A 235 -19.30 -62.99 -59.94
N PRO A 236 -19.43 -64.33 -59.89
CA PRO A 236 -18.43 -65.32 -60.34
C PRO A 236 -18.86 -66.04 -61.64
N VAL A 237 -17.91 -66.50 -62.46
CA VAL A 237 -18.19 -67.45 -63.57
C VAL A 237 -16.95 -68.30 -63.97
N HIS A 238 -17.23 -69.61 -64.12
CA HIS A 238 -16.68 -70.65 -65.04
C HIS A 238 -15.69 -71.76 -64.61
N GLU A 239 -16.21 -72.99 -64.81
CA GLU A 239 -15.61 -74.31 -64.96
C GLU A 239 -14.59 -74.42 -66.11
N ALA A 240 -13.72 -75.45 -66.08
CA ALA A 240 -13.70 -76.51 -67.12
C ALA A 240 -12.53 -77.54 -67.01
N HIS A 241 -12.94 -78.81 -67.09
CA HIS A 241 -12.42 -79.94 -67.90
C HIS A 241 -11.25 -80.89 -67.49
N LEU A 242 -11.61 -82.18 -67.63
CA LEU A 242 -10.87 -83.46 -67.70
C LEU A 242 -9.71 -83.48 -68.71
N HIS A 243 -8.76 -84.43 -68.53
CA HIS A 243 -8.34 -85.33 -69.62
C HIS A 243 -7.71 -86.65 -69.09
N CYS A 244 -8.03 -87.75 -69.80
CA CYS A 244 -7.55 -89.12 -69.64
C CYS A 244 -6.48 -89.43 -70.71
N ALA A 245 -5.50 -90.30 -70.44
CA ALA A 245 -4.79 -91.03 -71.50
C ALA A 245 -4.15 -92.35 -71.03
N THR A 246 -4.55 -93.38 -71.77
CA THR A 246 -4.17 -94.80 -71.88
C THR A 246 -2.71 -95.03 -72.30
N SER A 247 -2.12 -96.20 -72.00
CA SER A 247 -1.39 -97.03 -72.99
C SER A 247 -0.95 -98.40 -72.43
N GLN A 248 -0.99 -99.38 -73.35
CA GLN A 248 -0.96 -100.84 -73.22
C GLN A 248 0.46 -101.47 -73.30
N PRO A 249 0.60 -102.78 -73.03
CA PRO A 249 1.87 -103.49 -72.84
C PRO A 249 2.41 -104.13 -74.14
N LEU A 250 3.68 -104.54 -74.14
CA LEU A 250 4.22 -105.47 -75.11
C LEU A 250 5.09 -106.53 -74.42
N LEU A 251 4.58 -107.75 -74.52
CA LEU A 251 5.26 -109.02 -74.42
C LEU A 251 6.32 -109.13 -75.52
N GLU A 252 7.35 -109.93 -75.28
CA GLU A 252 7.73 -111.12 -76.06
C GLU A 252 9.15 -111.48 -75.61
N GLU A 253 9.29 -112.59 -74.88
CA GLU A 253 9.35 -113.96 -75.41
C GLU A 253 10.56 -114.17 -76.31
N GLY A 254 11.34 -115.21 -75.97
CA GLY A 254 12.59 -115.50 -76.65
C GLY A 254 13.49 -116.36 -75.75
N SER A 255 13.00 -117.48 -75.24
CA SER A 255 12.90 -118.74 -75.98
C SER A 255 14.22 -119.52 -75.95
N PHE A 256 14.10 -120.73 -75.39
CA PHE A 256 14.83 -121.92 -75.81
C PHE A 256 16.31 -122.03 -75.41
N HIS A 257 16.57 -122.69 -74.28
CA HIS A 257 16.76 -124.15 -74.25
C HIS A 257 16.66 -124.66 -72.80
N GLY A 258 15.92 -125.75 -72.57
CA GLY A 258 16.18 -126.65 -71.43
C GLY A 258 15.22 -126.60 -70.24
N LYS A 259 14.21 -127.49 -70.32
CA LYS A 259 13.33 -128.09 -69.28
C LYS A 259 12.23 -127.21 -68.64
N ALA A 260 11.01 -127.66 -68.93
CA ALA A 260 9.70 -127.10 -68.60
C ALA A 260 9.12 -127.55 -67.25
N SER A 261 8.11 -126.79 -66.78
CA SER A 261 6.95 -127.31 -66.03
C SER A 261 5.65 -126.53 -66.41
N SER A 262 4.48 -127.12 -66.16
CA SER A 262 3.19 -127.02 -66.88
C SER A 262 2.22 -125.87 -66.50
N ASP A 263 2.69 -124.73 -66.02
CA ASP A 263 1.85 -123.89 -65.14
C ASP A 263 1.30 -122.58 -65.75
N GLU A 264 1.52 -122.29 -67.04
CA GLU A 264 1.43 -120.89 -67.53
C GLU A 264 0.15 -120.47 -68.30
N ARG A 265 -0.56 -121.34 -69.02
CA ARG A 265 -1.70 -120.89 -69.89
C ARG A 265 -3.02 -120.57 -69.17
N SER A 266 -3.31 -121.25 -68.07
CA SER A 266 -4.49 -120.94 -67.22
C SER A 266 -4.44 -119.51 -66.66
N ARG A 267 -3.24 -118.91 -66.62
CA ARG A 267 -3.00 -117.61 -66.01
C ARG A 267 -3.58 -116.44 -66.83
N VAL A 268 -3.78 -116.57 -68.14
CA VAL A 268 -4.15 -115.43 -69.01
C VAL A 268 -5.66 -115.15 -69.03
N GLU A 269 -6.52 -116.17 -69.10
CA GLU A 269 -7.98 -115.96 -69.03
C GLU A 269 -8.42 -115.49 -67.64
N HIS A 270 -7.75 -115.98 -66.60
CA HIS A 270 -7.89 -115.45 -65.23
C HIS A 270 -7.59 -113.94 -65.20
N ALA A 271 -6.61 -113.46 -65.97
CA ALA A 271 -6.20 -112.06 -65.97
C ALA A 271 -7.22 -111.07 -66.58
N ILE A 272 -8.01 -111.47 -67.59
CA ILE A 272 -9.02 -110.57 -68.22
C ILE A 272 -10.25 -110.41 -67.32
N MET A 273 -10.76 -111.52 -66.78
CA MET A 273 -11.88 -111.48 -65.83
C MET A 273 -11.47 -110.75 -64.55
N ASP A 274 -10.23 -110.95 -64.09
CA ASP A 274 -9.65 -110.15 -63.02
C ASP A 274 -9.59 -108.65 -63.37
N ALA A 275 -9.28 -108.27 -64.61
CA ALA A 275 -9.22 -106.87 -65.03
C ALA A 275 -10.60 -106.19 -65.07
N GLU A 276 -11.64 -106.88 -65.57
CA GLU A 276 -13.02 -106.34 -65.57
C GLU A 276 -13.61 -106.26 -64.16
N ASN A 277 -13.42 -107.31 -63.35
CA ASN A 277 -13.77 -107.27 -61.92
C ASN A 277 -12.97 -106.18 -61.19
N SER A 278 -11.73 -105.91 -61.59
CA SER A 278 -10.93 -104.80 -61.03
C SER A 278 -11.45 -103.44 -61.48
N LYS A 279 -11.96 -103.30 -62.72
CA LYS A 279 -12.55 -102.05 -63.22
C LYS A 279 -13.88 -101.73 -62.54
N GLN A 280 -14.74 -102.73 -62.33
CA GLN A 280 -16.00 -102.55 -61.59
C GLN A 280 -15.72 -102.20 -60.12
N ARG A 281 -14.79 -102.91 -59.47
CA ARG A 281 -14.32 -102.56 -58.12
C ARG A 281 -13.75 -101.14 -58.07
N ALA A 282 -12.98 -100.71 -59.07
CA ALA A 282 -12.44 -99.35 -59.14
C ALA A 282 -13.53 -98.28 -59.32
N PHE A 283 -14.59 -98.56 -60.08
CA PHE A 283 -15.72 -97.64 -60.24
C PHE A 283 -16.55 -97.53 -58.94
N GLU A 284 -16.88 -98.67 -58.32
CA GLU A 284 -17.57 -98.69 -57.03
C GLU A 284 -16.76 -97.98 -55.94
N GLU A 285 -15.44 -98.17 -55.94
CA GLU A 285 -14.53 -97.47 -55.04
C GLU A 285 -14.50 -95.95 -55.34
N SER A 286 -14.58 -95.54 -56.60
CA SER A 286 -14.63 -94.12 -56.98
C SER A 286 -15.94 -93.45 -56.56
N VAL A 287 -17.07 -94.14 -56.67
CA VAL A 287 -18.36 -93.63 -56.17
C VAL A 287 -18.35 -93.54 -54.64
N LYS A 288 -17.76 -94.52 -53.94
CA LYS A 288 -17.56 -94.44 -52.48
C LYS A 288 -16.68 -93.25 -52.10
N ARG A 289 -15.59 -93.02 -52.81
CA ARG A 289 -14.72 -91.84 -52.59
C ARG A 289 -15.45 -90.53 -52.82
N TRP A 290 -16.22 -90.42 -53.90
CA TRP A 290 -16.98 -89.20 -54.19
C TRP A 290 -18.03 -88.90 -53.12
N ARG A 291 -18.78 -89.92 -52.64
CA ARG A 291 -19.71 -89.74 -51.51
C ARG A 291 -18.98 -89.35 -50.23
N ALA A 292 -17.85 -89.97 -49.94
CA ALA A 292 -17.04 -89.60 -48.78
C ALA A 292 -16.49 -88.17 -48.89
N GLU A 293 -16.17 -87.70 -50.10
CA GLU A 293 -15.73 -86.33 -50.35
C GLU A 293 -16.89 -85.32 -50.21
N GLU A 294 -18.09 -85.66 -50.69
CA GLU A 294 -19.31 -84.87 -50.47
C GLU A 294 -19.67 -84.77 -48.98
N ASP A 295 -19.66 -85.90 -48.26
CA ASP A 295 -19.87 -85.94 -46.81
C ASP A 295 -18.81 -85.13 -46.05
N ALA A 296 -17.54 -85.18 -46.50
CA ALA A 296 -16.46 -84.41 -45.91
C ALA A 296 -16.63 -82.90 -46.16
N MET A 297 -17.04 -82.48 -47.37
CA MET A 297 -17.32 -81.07 -47.67
C MET A 297 -18.50 -80.54 -46.86
N GLU A 298 -19.57 -81.33 -46.71
CA GLU A 298 -20.70 -80.93 -45.88
C GLU A 298 -20.31 -80.85 -44.40
N ALA A 299 -19.48 -81.78 -43.90
CA ALA A 299 -18.93 -81.69 -42.55
C ALA A 299 -18.07 -80.44 -42.33
N ILE A 300 -17.25 -80.04 -43.31
CA ILE A 300 -16.46 -78.79 -43.26
C ILE A 300 -17.41 -77.59 -43.21
N ARG A 301 -18.44 -77.55 -44.07
CA ARG A 301 -19.41 -76.46 -44.10
C ARG A 301 -20.15 -76.33 -42.77
N MET A 302 -20.58 -77.44 -42.20
CA MET A 302 -21.25 -77.47 -40.90
C MET A 302 -20.33 -77.06 -39.75
N ALA A 303 -19.04 -77.42 -39.82
CA ALA A 303 -18.03 -76.96 -38.87
C ALA A 303 -17.78 -75.45 -38.97
N GLU A 304 -17.70 -74.89 -40.19
CA GLU A 304 -17.54 -73.44 -40.40
C GLU A 304 -18.75 -72.63 -39.92
N VAL A 305 -19.98 -73.11 -40.15
CA VAL A 305 -21.19 -72.47 -39.63
C VAL A 305 -21.22 -72.53 -38.10
N SER A 306 -20.89 -73.68 -37.51
CA SER A 306 -20.84 -73.85 -36.06
C SER A 306 -19.75 -72.96 -35.42
N TYR A 307 -18.59 -72.84 -36.06
CA TYR A 307 -17.52 -71.95 -35.62
C TYR A 307 -17.94 -70.48 -35.64
N ARG A 308 -18.63 -70.04 -36.70
CA ARG A 308 -19.16 -68.67 -36.78
C ARG A 308 -20.16 -68.37 -35.66
N LEU A 309 -21.09 -69.29 -35.40
CA LEU A 309 -22.07 -69.14 -34.31
C LEU A 309 -21.40 -69.15 -32.93
N PHE A 310 -20.38 -69.99 -32.73
CA PHE A 310 -19.61 -70.00 -31.49
C PHE A 310 -18.90 -68.67 -31.27
N LYS A 311 -18.24 -68.14 -32.31
CA LYS A 311 -17.53 -66.87 -32.25
C LYS A 311 -18.46 -65.70 -31.94
N GLU A 312 -19.62 -65.63 -32.58
CA GLU A 312 -20.63 -64.59 -32.30
C GLU A 312 -21.14 -64.65 -30.86
N LYS A 313 -21.38 -65.85 -30.32
CA LYS A 313 -21.74 -66.01 -28.89
C LYS A 313 -20.61 -65.60 -27.95
N GLU A 314 -19.37 -65.88 -28.30
CA GLU A 314 -18.20 -65.47 -27.51
C GLU A 314 -18.08 -63.94 -27.49
N ASP A 315 -18.25 -63.28 -28.64
CA ASP A 315 -18.20 -61.82 -28.75
C ASP A 315 -19.35 -61.16 -27.95
N GLN A 316 -20.58 -61.67 -28.06
CA GLN A 316 -21.71 -61.20 -27.24
C GLN A 316 -21.49 -61.41 -25.74
N ARG A 317 -20.80 -62.49 -25.34
CA ARG A 317 -20.46 -62.73 -23.93
C ARG A 317 -19.44 -61.71 -23.44
N LYS A 318 -18.39 -61.43 -24.23
CA LYS A 318 -17.38 -60.41 -23.90
C LYS A 318 -18.00 -59.03 -23.74
N GLU A 319 -18.89 -58.64 -24.66
CA GLU A 319 -19.59 -57.35 -24.58
C GLU A 319 -20.44 -57.23 -23.30
N LYS A 320 -21.15 -58.30 -22.91
CA LYS A 320 -21.92 -58.32 -21.66
C LYS A 320 -21.03 -58.29 -20.42
N GLU A 321 -19.90 -58.98 -20.43
CA GLU A 321 -18.92 -58.98 -19.33
C GLU A 321 -18.31 -57.58 -19.15
N GLU A 322 -17.97 -56.88 -20.24
CA GLU A 322 -17.50 -55.50 -20.19
C GLU A 322 -18.56 -54.53 -19.67
N ASN A 323 -19.81 -54.65 -20.13
CA ASN A 323 -20.90 -53.81 -19.64
C ASN A 323 -21.19 -54.06 -18.16
N PHE A 324 -21.14 -55.31 -17.71
CA PHE A 324 -21.29 -55.67 -16.31
C PHE A 324 -20.15 -55.11 -15.44
N ALA A 325 -18.91 -55.13 -15.96
CA ALA A 325 -17.77 -54.53 -15.27
C ALA A 325 -17.93 -53.01 -15.10
N LYS A 326 -18.37 -52.30 -16.15
CA LYS A 326 -18.66 -50.85 -16.08
C LYS A 326 -19.74 -50.52 -15.06
N GLN A 327 -20.87 -51.25 -15.08
CA GLN A 327 -21.94 -51.05 -14.10
C GLN A 327 -21.48 -51.30 -12.66
N LYS A 328 -20.61 -52.28 -12.46
CA LYS A 328 -20.05 -52.57 -11.13
C LYS A 328 -19.16 -51.42 -10.64
N GLU A 329 -18.37 -50.82 -11.52
CA GLU A 329 -17.53 -49.66 -11.20
C GLU A 329 -18.38 -48.43 -10.83
N GLU A 330 -19.43 -48.12 -11.62
CA GLU A 330 -20.37 -47.04 -11.31
C GLU A 330 -21.09 -47.23 -9.96
N ILE A 331 -21.50 -48.46 -9.64
CA ILE A 331 -22.14 -48.77 -8.35
C ILE A 331 -21.16 -48.54 -7.19
N GLU A 332 -19.89 -48.91 -7.35
CA GLU A 332 -18.89 -48.72 -6.30
C GLU A 332 -18.57 -47.23 -6.09
N GLU A 333 -18.47 -46.44 -7.16
CA GLU A 333 -18.33 -44.98 -7.07
C GLU A 333 -19.52 -44.33 -6.36
N LEU A 334 -20.75 -44.71 -6.73
CA LEU A 334 -21.98 -44.21 -6.09
C LEU A 334 -22.03 -44.58 -4.61
N LYS A 335 -21.55 -45.77 -4.25
CA LYS A 335 -21.48 -46.22 -2.85
C LYS A 335 -20.49 -45.38 -2.04
N ILE A 336 -19.31 -45.07 -2.59
CA ILE A 336 -18.34 -44.18 -1.95
C ILE A 336 -18.95 -42.78 -1.72
N GLN A 337 -19.66 -42.24 -2.72
CA GLN A 337 -20.32 -40.93 -2.60
C GLN A 337 -21.44 -40.95 -1.55
N HIS A 338 -22.24 -42.02 -1.52
CA HIS A 338 -23.27 -42.20 -0.51
C HIS A 338 -22.70 -42.24 0.91
N ASP A 339 -21.61 -42.98 1.13
CA ASP A 339 -20.97 -43.08 2.45
C ASP A 339 -20.34 -41.74 2.88
N LEU A 340 -19.77 -40.97 1.95
CA LEU A 340 -19.31 -39.59 2.22
C LEU A 340 -20.47 -38.68 2.64
N CYS A 341 -21.59 -38.73 1.92
CA CYS A 341 -22.79 -37.94 2.23
C CYS A 341 -23.39 -38.29 3.60
N LEU A 342 -23.40 -39.59 3.96
CA LEU A 342 -23.85 -40.03 5.29
C LEU A 342 -22.96 -39.47 6.41
N ASN A 343 -21.65 -39.49 6.24
CA ASN A 343 -20.72 -38.93 7.22
C ASN A 343 -20.91 -37.41 7.39
N GLU A 344 -21.12 -36.66 6.30
CA GLU A 344 -21.42 -35.23 6.38
C GLU A 344 -22.74 -34.96 7.10
N LEU A 345 -23.79 -35.73 6.82
CA LEU A 345 -25.07 -35.62 7.51
C LEU A 345 -24.94 -35.89 9.01
N GLN A 346 -24.15 -36.89 9.40
CA GLN A 346 -23.88 -37.16 10.82
C GLN A 346 -23.18 -35.99 11.50
N MET A 347 -22.14 -35.43 10.87
CA MET A 347 -21.43 -34.26 11.40
C MET A 347 -22.35 -33.04 11.56
N ILE A 348 -23.28 -32.84 10.63
CA ILE A 348 -24.29 -31.76 10.73
C ILE A 348 -25.27 -32.03 11.87
N GLN A 349 -25.74 -33.28 12.02
CA GLN A 349 -26.64 -33.67 13.11
C GLN A 349 -26.00 -33.49 14.49
N GLU A 350 -24.70 -33.78 14.64
CA GLU A 350 -23.98 -33.58 15.90
C GLU A 350 -23.78 -32.09 16.24
N LYS A 351 -23.57 -31.23 15.22
CA LYS A 351 -23.37 -29.79 15.42
C LYS A 351 -24.67 -29.01 15.69
N LYS A 352 -25.80 -29.48 15.16
CA LYS A 352 -27.11 -28.83 15.30
C LYS A 352 -27.51 -28.53 16.76
N PRO A 353 -27.51 -29.50 17.70
CA PRO A 353 -27.94 -29.24 19.07
C PRO A 353 -26.99 -28.29 19.82
N VAL A 354 -25.70 -28.30 19.49
CA VAL A 354 -24.71 -27.39 20.09
C VAL A 354 -25.01 -25.94 19.72
N LEU A 355 -25.29 -25.68 18.45
CA LEU A 355 -25.67 -24.35 17.98
C LEU A 355 -27.02 -23.91 18.56
N GLU A 356 -28.00 -24.81 18.64
CA GLU A 356 -29.29 -24.52 19.28
C GLU A 356 -29.11 -24.14 20.76
N SER A 357 -28.25 -24.84 21.50
CA SER A 357 -27.90 -24.51 22.90
C SER A 357 -27.26 -23.12 23.00
N GLN A 358 -26.27 -22.81 22.16
CA GLN A 358 -25.59 -21.50 22.16
C GLN A 358 -26.57 -20.34 21.85
N ILE A 359 -27.50 -20.55 20.92
CA ILE A 359 -28.54 -19.55 20.61
C ILE A 359 -29.44 -19.33 21.83
N THR A 360 -29.83 -20.39 22.55
CA THR A 360 -30.67 -20.25 23.75
C THR A 360 -29.94 -19.56 24.90
N GLU A 361 -28.66 -19.86 25.13
CA GLU A 361 -27.82 -19.19 26.13
C GLU A 361 -27.65 -17.71 25.80
N SER A 362 -27.33 -17.38 24.54
CA SER A 362 -27.22 -15.99 24.09
C SER A 362 -28.53 -15.22 24.21
N SER A 363 -29.67 -15.88 23.94
CA SER A 363 -31.01 -15.29 24.10
C SER A 363 -31.33 -15.00 25.56
N TYR A 364 -30.98 -15.91 26.47
CA TYR A 364 -31.14 -15.71 27.91
C TYR A 364 -30.28 -14.55 28.43
N ALA A 365 -29.00 -14.50 28.04
CA ALA A 365 -28.11 -13.40 28.38
C ALA A 365 -28.62 -12.04 27.86
N GLY A 366 -29.22 -12.01 26.67
CA GLY A 366 -29.84 -10.80 26.11
C GLY A 366 -30.98 -10.28 26.98
N LYS A 367 -31.87 -11.17 27.47
CA LYS A 367 -32.97 -10.79 28.37
C LYS A 367 -32.48 -10.29 29.73
N GLU A 368 -31.45 -10.93 30.29
CA GLU A 368 -30.85 -10.48 31.55
C GLU A 368 -30.26 -9.07 31.43
N LEU A 369 -29.61 -8.77 30.30
CA LEU A 369 -29.05 -7.44 30.03
C LEU A 369 -30.17 -6.40 29.87
N GLU A 370 -31.26 -6.75 29.18
CA GLU A 370 -32.43 -5.88 29.03
C GLU A 370 -33.04 -5.49 30.38
N GLU A 371 -33.20 -6.45 31.30
CA GLU A 371 -33.69 -6.17 32.66
C GLU A 371 -32.73 -5.25 33.44
N LYS A 372 -31.42 -5.46 33.32
CA LYS A 372 -30.41 -4.58 33.95
C LYS A 372 -30.46 -3.17 33.38
N ILE A 373 -30.68 -3.00 32.07
CA ILE A 373 -30.87 -1.70 31.44
C ILE A 373 -32.12 -1.01 32.00
N ILE A 374 -33.24 -1.72 32.11
CA ILE A 374 -34.49 -1.18 32.68
C ILE A 374 -34.26 -0.70 34.12
N GLN A 375 -33.55 -1.48 34.95
CA GLN A 375 -33.22 -1.09 36.32
C GLN A 375 -32.31 0.15 36.37
N ALA A 376 -31.28 0.20 35.53
CA ALA A 376 -30.36 1.34 35.45
C ALA A 376 -31.08 2.63 34.99
N VAL A 377 -31.97 2.53 34.01
CA VAL A 377 -32.80 3.65 33.54
C VAL A 377 -33.73 4.13 34.66
N GLY A 378 -34.34 3.23 35.43
CA GLY A 378 -35.15 3.59 36.60
C GLY A 378 -34.35 4.37 37.64
N LEU A 379 -33.10 3.96 37.91
CA LEU A 379 -32.20 4.65 38.83
C LEU A 379 -31.76 6.02 38.29
N LEU A 380 -31.53 6.17 36.98
CA LEU A 380 -31.22 7.46 36.37
C LEU A 380 -32.39 8.45 36.46
N ILE A 381 -33.63 7.97 36.32
CA ILE A 381 -34.82 8.80 36.50
C ILE A 381 -34.92 9.28 37.96
N SER A 382 -34.61 8.43 38.94
CA SER A 382 -34.63 8.84 40.35
C SER A 382 -33.53 9.85 40.69
N PHE A 383 -32.31 9.67 40.18
CA PHE A 383 -31.24 10.65 40.34
C PHE A 383 -31.54 11.98 39.64
N ARG A 384 -32.16 11.94 38.46
CA ARG A 384 -32.61 13.15 37.76
C ARG A 384 -33.60 13.94 38.62
N LYS A 385 -34.56 13.25 39.25
CA LYS A 385 -35.52 13.88 40.16
C LYS A 385 -34.83 14.54 41.36
N GLN A 386 -33.89 13.85 42.00
CA GLN A 386 -33.12 14.41 43.13
C GLN A 386 -32.28 15.62 42.72
N ARG A 387 -31.65 15.58 41.54
CA ARG A 387 -30.90 16.72 41.00
C ARG A 387 -31.81 17.91 40.76
N ASP A 388 -32.97 17.71 40.15
CA ASP A 388 -33.92 18.78 39.85
C ASP A 388 -34.46 19.40 41.16
N GLU A 389 -34.70 18.59 42.21
CA GLU A 389 -35.03 19.06 43.57
C GLU A 389 -33.90 19.91 44.18
N MET A 390 -32.65 19.44 44.12
CA MET A 390 -31.49 20.21 44.61
C MET A 390 -31.23 21.49 43.80
N GLN A 391 -31.51 21.50 42.50
CA GLN A 391 -31.42 22.71 41.67
C GLN A 391 -32.45 23.76 42.10
N ILE A 392 -33.68 23.34 42.41
CA ILE A 392 -34.70 24.25 42.94
C ILE A 392 -34.24 24.83 44.30
N GLU A 393 -33.67 24.02 45.18
CA GLU A 393 -33.12 24.50 46.45
C GLU A 393 -31.95 25.48 46.24
N ARG A 394 -31.02 25.16 45.33
CA ARG A 394 -29.89 26.04 44.97
C ARG A 394 -30.38 27.37 44.43
N ASP A 395 -31.34 27.37 43.52
CA ASP A 395 -31.86 28.58 42.89
C ASP A 395 -32.63 29.45 43.90
N ASN A 396 -33.31 28.82 44.86
CA ASN A 396 -33.90 29.52 46.01
C ASN A 396 -32.83 30.13 46.92
N ALA A 397 -31.74 29.40 47.20
CA ALA A 397 -30.61 29.91 47.97
C ALA A 397 -29.88 31.06 47.25
N ILE A 398 -29.70 30.97 45.93
CA ILE A 398 -29.10 32.04 45.11
C ILE A 398 -29.99 33.29 45.11
N LYS A 399 -31.32 33.14 45.02
CA LYS A 399 -32.25 34.27 45.15
C LYS A 399 -32.12 34.96 46.51
N GLU A 400 -31.90 34.18 47.57
CA GLU A 400 -31.69 34.70 48.92
C GLU A 400 -30.33 35.41 49.05
N VAL A 401 -29.25 34.80 48.55
CA VAL A 401 -27.91 35.41 48.51
C VAL A 401 -27.92 36.69 47.67
N ASN A 402 -28.62 36.72 46.53
CA ASN A 402 -28.74 37.93 45.70
C ASN A 402 -29.59 39.01 46.36
N ARG A 403 -30.55 38.65 47.23
CA ARG A 403 -31.25 39.62 48.10
C ARG A 403 -30.28 40.26 49.10
N PHE A 404 -29.40 39.47 49.72
CA PHE A 404 -28.38 39.98 50.63
C PHE A 404 -27.26 40.76 49.92
N ARG A 405 -26.83 40.33 48.72
CA ARG A 405 -25.79 41.00 47.93
C ARG A 405 -26.25 42.35 47.37
N LYS A 406 -27.55 42.54 47.12
CA LYS A 406 -28.16 43.85 46.78
C LYS A 406 -28.19 44.84 47.94
N LEU A 407 -27.88 44.41 49.17
CA LEU A 407 -27.83 45.26 50.36
C LEU A 407 -26.39 45.69 50.73
N GLU A 408 -25.34 45.20 50.06
CA GLU A 408 -23.96 45.37 50.56
C GLU A 408 -22.89 46.02 49.66
N GLN A 409 -23.06 46.32 48.37
CA GLN A 409 -22.05 47.14 47.63
C GLN A 409 -22.57 47.57 46.24
N ASP A 410 -22.86 48.86 46.04
CA ASP A 410 -21.99 49.84 45.34
C ASP A 410 -20.47 49.60 45.44
N ASP A 411 -19.81 49.82 44.30
CA ASP A 411 -18.36 49.80 43.99
C ASP A 411 -17.63 48.45 43.88
N ALA A 412 -17.31 48.06 42.63
CA ALA A 412 -15.94 48.04 42.09
C ALA A 412 -15.83 47.13 40.85
N ASP A 413 -15.54 47.75 39.70
CA ASP A 413 -15.23 47.12 38.42
C ASP A 413 -13.88 46.37 38.45
N GLU A 414 -13.90 45.05 38.62
CA GLU A 414 -12.80 44.15 38.23
C GLU A 414 -13.31 42.74 37.87
N TYR A 415 -14.36 42.64 37.04
CA TYR A 415 -14.99 41.34 36.71
C TYR A 415 -15.06 40.98 35.22
N CYS A 416 -14.55 41.81 34.30
CA CYS A 416 -14.96 41.68 32.89
C CYS A 416 -14.20 40.63 32.03
N ILE A 417 -13.13 39.98 32.51
CA ILE A 417 -12.35 39.03 31.65
C ILE A 417 -12.59 37.54 32.00
N LYS A 418 -13.13 37.20 33.18
CA LYS A 418 -13.36 35.79 33.56
C LYS A 418 -14.62 35.15 32.94
N ASN A 419 -15.55 35.94 32.40
CA ASN A 419 -16.87 35.44 32.00
C ASN A 419 -17.07 35.13 30.50
N PHE A 420 -16.15 35.50 29.60
CA PHE A 420 -16.39 35.32 28.16
C PHE A 420 -16.21 33.87 27.66
N PHE A 421 -15.57 33.00 28.43
CA PHE A 421 -15.25 31.63 28.01
C PHE A 421 -16.10 30.54 28.67
N SER A 422 -16.91 30.86 29.69
CA SER A 422 -17.72 29.87 30.40
C SER A 422 -19.13 29.83 29.82
N ILE A 423 -19.50 28.70 29.22
CA ILE A 423 -20.83 28.43 28.67
C ILE A 423 -21.57 27.50 29.64
N SER A 424 -22.82 27.81 29.97
CA SER A 424 -23.62 26.93 30.83
C SER A 424 -24.15 25.72 30.06
N PHE A 425 -24.47 24.62 30.74
CA PHE A 425 -25.09 23.48 30.07
C PHE A 425 -26.47 23.84 29.48
N SER A 426 -27.18 24.80 30.09
CA SER A 426 -28.44 25.32 29.55
C SER A 426 -28.26 25.97 28.19
N ASP A 427 -27.19 26.76 28.00
CA ASP A 427 -26.88 27.39 26.71
C ASP A 427 -26.60 26.34 25.63
N ILE A 428 -25.94 25.23 26.00
CA ILE A 428 -25.70 24.11 25.07
C ILE A 428 -27.01 23.42 24.68
N ILE A 429 -27.90 23.15 25.64
CA ILE A 429 -29.21 22.55 25.36
C ILE A 429 -30.00 23.46 24.43
N GLU A 430 -30.05 24.76 24.69
CA GLU A 430 -30.77 25.71 23.84
C GLU A 430 -30.14 25.80 22.44
N ALA A 431 -28.82 25.96 22.37
CA ALA A 431 -28.08 26.11 21.11
C ALA A 431 -28.24 24.89 20.20
N THR A 432 -28.30 23.68 20.77
CA THR A 432 -28.45 22.42 20.02
C THR A 432 -29.91 22.01 19.78
N ARG A 433 -30.88 22.79 20.28
CA ARG A 433 -32.32 22.46 20.29
C ARG A 433 -32.61 21.14 20.98
N ASN A 434 -32.07 20.99 22.19
CA ASN A 434 -32.16 19.78 23.00
C ASN A 434 -31.55 18.55 22.29
N PHE A 435 -30.35 18.74 21.73
CA PHE A 435 -29.60 17.72 20.98
C PHE A 435 -30.39 17.10 19.82
N ASP A 436 -31.11 17.93 19.07
CA ASP A 436 -31.85 17.50 17.89
C ASP A 436 -30.91 16.70 16.95
N PRO A 437 -31.28 15.48 16.51
CA PRO A 437 -30.44 14.68 15.63
C PRO A 437 -30.06 15.39 14.33
N SER A 438 -30.88 16.32 13.84
CA SER A 438 -30.59 17.14 12.65
C SER A 438 -29.48 18.17 12.87
N SER A 439 -29.19 18.52 14.12
CA SER A 439 -28.07 19.38 14.52
C SER A 439 -26.75 18.60 14.59
N MET A 440 -26.77 17.27 14.59
CA MET A 440 -25.55 16.46 14.68
C MET A 440 -24.70 16.56 13.40
N ILE A 441 -23.45 16.98 13.55
CA ILE A 441 -22.48 17.10 12.45
C ILE A 441 -21.74 15.77 12.25
N GLY A 442 -21.39 15.11 13.36
CA GLY A 442 -20.68 13.84 13.34
C GLY A 442 -20.40 13.29 14.73
N GLU A 443 -20.01 12.03 14.79
CA GLU A 443 -19.63 11.30 16.00
C GLU A 443 -18.35 10.54 15.74
N GLY A 444 -17.45 10.48 16.72
CA GLY A 444 -16.19 9.74 16.61
C GLY A 444 -15.55 9.46 17.97
N LYS A 445 -14.28 9.02 17.95
CA LYS A 445 -13.50 8.64 19.14
C LYS A 445 -13.47 9.70 20.24
N PHE A 446 -13.49 10.97 19.85
CA PHE A 446 -13.43 12.11 20.76
C PHE A 446 -14.82 12.69 21.09
N GLY A 447 -15.88 11.90 20.87
CA GLY A 447 -17.27 12.25 21.16
C GLY A 447 -18.06 12.79 19.97
N SER A 448 -19.20 13.40 20.26
CA SER A 448 -20.16 13.90 19.26
C SER A 448 -20.05 15.41 19.07
N VAL A 449 -20.31 15.87 17.84
CA VAL A 449 -20.25 17.29 17.46
C VAL A 449 -21.62 17.72 16.95
N TYR A 450 -22.15 18.80 17.52
CA TYR A 450 -23.42 19.39 17.16
C TYR A 450 -23.23 20.80 16.61
N LYS A 451 -24.03 21.16 15.61
CA LYS A 451 -24.21 22.53 15.17
C LYS A 451 -25.14 23.24 16.14
N GLY A 452 -24.78 24.44 16.55
CA GLY A 452 -25.63 25.26 17.40
C GLY A 452 -25.49 26.75 17.12
N ILE A 453 -26.28 27.54 17.84
CA ILE A 453 -26.18 29.00 17.85
C ILE A 453 -26.12 29.45 19.31
N ILE A 454 -25.01 30.07 19.71
CA ILE A 454 -24.81 30.64 21.04
C ILE A 454 -24.66 32.15 20.88
N HIS A 455 -25.48 32.96 21.56
CA HIS A 455 -25.46 34.42 21.45
C HIS A 455 -25.45 34.93 20.00
N HIS A 456 -26.29 34.34 19.13
CA HIS A 456 -26.36 34.62 17.68
C HIS A 456 -25.13 34.23 16.84
N VAL A 457 -24.11 33.61 17.43
CA VAL A 457 -22.93 33.08 16.73
C VAL A 457 -23.14 31.61 16.43
N LYS A 458 -22.92 31.20 15.17
CA LYS A 458 -22.93 29.78 14.79
C LYS A 458 -21.71 29.09 15.37
N VAL A 459 -21.94 27.99 16.08
CA VAL A 459 -20.90 27.23 16.77
C VAL A 459 -20.97 25.75 16.42
N ALA A 460 -19.82 25.07 16.53
CA ALA A 460 -19.71 23.62 16.57
C ALA A 460 -19.42 23.20 18.01
N ILE A 461 -20.39 22.55 18.65
CA ILE A 461 -20.33 22.12 20.05
C ILE A 461 -19.88 20.67 20.09
N LYS A 462 -18.66 20.43 20.57
CA LYS A 462 -18.10 19.10 20.76
C LYS A 462 -18.33 18.63 22.19
N MET A 463 -19.09 17.55 22.32
CA MET A 463 -19.37 16.85 23.57
C MET A 463 -18.28 15.79 23.75
N LEU A 464 -17.42 15.93 24.77
CA LEU A 464 -16.39 14.93 25.04
C LEU A 464 -16.99 13.74 25.81
N PRO A 465 -16.49 12.51 25.58
CA PRO A 465 -16.99 11.34 26.30
C PRO A 465 -16.78 11.48 27.81
N ALA A 466 -17.75 11.03 28.58
CA ALA A 466 -17.69 10.96 30.04
C ALA A 466 -16.81 9.77 30.50
N CYS A 467 -15.54 9.75 30.11
CA CYS A 467 -14.60 8.70 30.52
C CYS A 467 -13.34 9.31 31.15
N GLY A 468 -13.14 9.06 32.45
CA GLY A 468 -11.85 9.25 33.10
C GLY A 468 -11.84 10.06 34.40
N SER A 469 -10.77 9.85 35.16
CA SER A 469 -10.44 10.36 36.50
C SER A 469 -10.09 11.85 36.60
N PHE A 470 -10.22 12.63 35.51
CA PHE A 470 -9.97 14.07 35.58
C PHE A 470 -11.00 14.74 36.47
N SER A 471 -10.54 15.54 37.43
CA SER A 471 -11.41 16.45 38.16
C SER A 471 -11.95 17.53 37.20
N ASP A 472 -13.10 18.13 37.51
CA ASP A 472 -13.64 19.22 36.68
C ASP A 472 -12.68 20.42 36.64
N SER A 473 -11.87 20.62 37.69
CA SER A 473 -10.77 21.58 37.72
C SER A 473 -9.63 21.25 36.75
N ASP A 474 -9.25 19.98 36.60
CA ASP A 474 -8.18 19.59 35.66
C ASP A 474 -8.63 19.77 34.21
N PHE A 475 -9.88 19.39 33.92
CA PHE A 475 -10.49 19.62 32.61
C PHE A 475 -10.51 21.12 32.29
N GLN A 476 -11.02 21.94 33.23
CA GLN A 476 -11.12 23.38 33.05
C GLN A 476 -9.75 24.01 32.81
N HIS A 477 -8.75 23.69 33.63
CA HIS A 477 -7.40 24.24 33.48
C HIS A 477 -6.77 23.89 32.12
N LYS A 478 -6.91 22.64 31.67
CA LYS A 478 -6.39 22.21 30.37
C LYS A 478 -7.15 22.85 29.20
N ALA A 479 -8.47 22.93 29.29
CA ALA A 479 -9.30 23.56 28.26
C ALA A 479 -9.02 25.07 28.15
N GLU A 480 -8.81 25.76 29.27
CA GLU A 480 -8.36 27.15 29.31
C GLU A 480 -6.97 27.35 28.73
N SER A 481 -6.06 26.38 28.92
CA SER A 481 -4.75 26.43 28.27
C SER A 481 -4.88 26.35 26.74
N LEU A 482 -5.76 25.47 26.22
CA LEU A 482 -5.99 25.34 24.78
C LEU A 482 -6.71 26.56 24.19
N SER A 483 -7.57 27.25 24.95
CA SER A 483 -8.30 28.44 24.48
C SER A 483 -7.39 29.62 24.17
N ARG A 484 -6.20 29.68 24.79
CA ARG A 484 -5.20 30.73 24.58
C ARG A 484 -4.42 30.57 23.27
N VAL A 485 -4.45 29.39 22.66
CA VAL A 485 -3.76 29.10 21.40
C VAL A 485 -4.59 29.64 20.24
N ARG A 486 -4.06 30.65 19.53
CA ARG A 486 -4.76 31.35 18.43
C ARG A 486 -3.86 31.46 17.21
N HIS A 487 -4.34 30.97 16.07
CA HIS A 487 -3.66 31.05 14.79
C HIS A 487 -4.71 31.08 13.65
N PRO A 488 -4.48 31.80 12.53
CA PRO A 488 -5.45 31.90 11.43
C PRO A 488 -5.90 30.55 10.85
N ASN A 489 -5.02 29.55 10.89
CA ASN A 489 -5.26 28.19 10.41
C ASN A 489 -5.51 27.16 11.54
N LEU A 490 -5.96 27.61 12.71
CA LEU A 490 -6.48 26.76 13.78
C LEU A 490 -7.95 27.13 14.04
N VAL A 491 -8.77 26.14 14.35
CA VAL A 491 -10.18 26.38 14.71
C VAL A 491 -10.24 27.03 16.08
N THR A 492 -10.92 28.17 16.15
CA THR A 492 -11.01 29.00 17.35
C THR A 492 -11.97 28.38 18.36
N LEU A 493 -11.48 28.06 19.56
CA LEU A 493 -12.31 27.71 20.71
C LEU A 493 -12.99 28.98 21.25
N ILE A 494 -14.32 29.03 21.18
CA ILE A 494 -15.16 30.16 21.60
C ILE A 494 -15.53 30.04 23.08
N GLY A 495 -15.82 28.84 23.57
CA GLY A 495 -16.12 28.64 24.97
C GLY A 495 -16.10 27.20 25.44
N ILE A 496 -16.17 27.04 26.76
CA ILE A 496 -15.97 25.81 27.51
C ILE A 496 -17.15 25.64 28.45
N CYS A 497 -17.71 24.44 28.50
CA CYS A 497 -18.70 24.05 29.50
C CYS A 497 -18.13 22.91 30.34
N SER A 498 -17.76 23.19 31.59
CA SER A 498 -17.19 22.19 32.50
C SER A 498 -18.25 21.17 32.94
N GLU A 499 -19.50 21.61 33.15
CA GLU A 499 -20.64 20.79 33.61
C GLU A 499 -20.89 19.56 32.72
N SER A 500 -20.75 19.73 31.40
CA SER A 500 -20.93 18.68 30.40
C SER A 500 -19.67 18.31 29.65
N ARG A 501 -18.50 18.78 30.11
CA ARG A 501 -17.18 18.62 29.46
C ARG A 501 -17.24 18.87 27.95
N SER A 502 -17.76 20.04 27.58
CA SER A 502 -18.03 20.39 26.19
C SER A 502 -17.23 21.61 25.75
N LEU A 503 -16.91 21.66 24.46
CA LEU A 503 -16.13 22.72 23.84
C LEU A 503 -16.92 23.31 22.67
N ALA A 504 -17.15 24.61 22.68
CA ALA A 504 -17.82 25.33 21.60
C ALA A 504 -16.77 26.00 20.71
N TYR A 505 -16.70 25.59 19.44
CA TYR A 505 -15.79 26.12 18.44
C TYR A 505 -16.52 27.00 17.42
N GLU A 506 -15.79 27.84 16.68
CA GLU A 506 -16.33 28.49 15.49
C GLU A 506 -16.87 27.46 14.49
N PHE A 507 -18.03 27.72 13.90
CA PHE A 507 -18.60 26.88 12.86
C PHE A 507 -18.06 27.27 11.47
N LEU A 508 -17.57 26.30 10.71
CA LEU A 508 -16.99 26.51 9.37
C LEU A 508 -17.90 25.95 8.29
N GLU A 509 -18.40 26.81 7.39
CA GLU A 509 -19.52 26.46 6.51
C GLU A 509 -19.20 25.42 5.44
N ASN A 510 -17.94 25.32 4.99
CA ASN A 510 -17.55 24.39 3.94
C ASN A 510 -17.17 23.00 4.48
N GLY A 511 -17.31 22.75 5.78
CA GLY A 511 -17.09 21.41 6.35
C GLY A 511 -15.63 20.97 6.31
N ASN A 512 -15.38 19.66 6.20
CA ASN A 512 -14.05 19.06 6.29
C ASN A 512 -13.45 18.74 4.91
N LEU A 513 -12.12 18.67 4.84
CA LEU A 513 -11.35 18.39 3.64
C LEU A 513 -11.63 16.99 3.06
N GLU A 514 -11.94 15.99 3.89
CA GLU A 514 -12.27 14.63 3.43
C GLU A 514 -13.48 14.65 2.48
N ASP A 515 -14.55 15.35 2.86
CA ASP A 515 -15.76 15.47 2.07
C ASP A 515 -15.48 16.15 0.71
N HIS A 516 -14.51 17.07 0.65
CA HIS A 516 -14.08 17.73 -0.59
C HIS A 516 -13.22 16.83 -1.50
N LEU A 517 -12.30 16.04 -0.92
CA LEU A 517 -11.48 15.10 -1.69
C LEU A 517 -12.32 13.94 -2.21
N ALA A 518 -13.22 13.41 -1.40
CA ALA A 518 -14.10 12.31 -1.77
C ALA A 518 -15.36 12.77 -2.56
N CYS A 519 -15.52 14.07 -2.82
CA CYS A 519 -16.68 14.67 -3.48
C CYS A 519 -18.03 14.26 -2.85
N ARG A 520 -18.07 14.15 -1.52
CA ARG A 520 -19.26 13.76 -0.73
C ARG A 520 -20.10 14.98 -0.38
N LYS A 521 -21.35 14.75 0.05
CA LYS A 521 -22.26 15.79 0.58
C LYS A 521 -22.44 17.03 -0.31
N LYS A 522 -22.42 16.85 -1.64
CA LYS A 522 -22.51 17.92 -2.66
C LYS A 522 -21.30 18.88 -2.70
N SER A 523 -20.18 18.51 -2.07
CA SER A 523 -18.94 19.28 -2.10
C SER A 523 -18.33 19.22 -3.50
N ARG A 524 -17.88 20.37 -4.00
CA ARG A 524 -17.14 20.43 -5.26
C ARG A 524 -15.68 20.02 -5.05
N PRO A 525 -15.04 19.36 -6.03
CA PRO A 525 -13.61 19.10 -6.00
C PRO A 525 -12.83 20.41 -5.84
N LEU A 526 -11.79 20.38 -5.02
CA LEU A 526 -10.89 21.52 -4.85
C LEU A 526 -9.91 21.57 -6.01
N HIS A 527 -9.76 22.75 -6.62
CA HIS A 527 -8.74 22.98 -7.65
C HIS A 527 -7.34 22.92 -7.04
N TRP A 528 -6.32 22.57 -7.82
CA TRP A 528 -4.97 22.34 -7.32
C TRP A 528 -4.37 23.53 -6.52
N GLN A 529 -4.67 24.79 -6.88
CA GLN A 529 -4.20 25.97 -6.12
C GLN A 529 -4.75 25.98 -4.70
N HIS A 530 -6.02 25.59 -4.52
CA HIS A 530 -6.62 25.47 -3.19
C HIS A 530 -5.92 24.36 -2.39
N ARG A 531 -5.58 23.25 -3.03
CA ARG A 531 -4.90 22.12 -2.37
C ARG A 531 -3.49 22.49 -1.91
N ILE A 532 -2.72 23.20 -2.75
CA ILE A 532 -1.39 23.71 -2.34
C ILE A 532 -1.54 24.75 -1.23
N ARG A 533 -2.51 25.66 -1.32
CA ARG A 533 -2.78 26.64 -0.26
C ARG A 533 -3.08 25.95 1.08
N ILE A 534 -3.94 24.94 1.06
CA ILE A 534 -4.27 24.13 2.25
C ILE A 534 -3.02 23.47 2.83
N ALA A 535 -2.15 22.91 1.98
CA ALA A 535 -0.91 22.30 2.44
C ALA A 535 0.02 23.30 3.16
N VAL A 536 0.15 24.52 2.62
CA VAL A 536 0.91 25.62 3.25
C VAL A 536 0.29 26.03 4.59
N GLU A 537 -1.03 26.20 4.63
CA GLU A 537 -1.78 26.61 5.81
C GLU A 537 -1.67 25.59 6.96
N ILE A 538 -1.75 24.30 6.64
CA ILE A 538 -1.52 23.20 7.61
C ILE A 538 -0.08 23.26 8.12
N CYS A 539 0.90 23.44 7.24
CA CYS A 539 2.31 23.53 7.63
C CYS A 539 2.55 24.69 8.60
N SER A 540 1.99 25.88 8.31
CA SER A 540 2.07 27.06 9.17
C SER A 540 1.49 26.80 10.56
N ALA A 541 0.29 26.19 10.62
CA ALA A 541 -0.36 25.88 11.90
C ALA A 541 0.44 24.87 12.72
N LEU A 542 0.99 23.82 12.09
CA LEU A 542 1.79 22.80 12.76
C LEU A 542 3.08 23.38 13.36
N ILE A 543 3.80 24.21 12.59
CA ILE A 543 4.99 24.92 13.09
C ILE A 543 4.65 25.74 14.33
N PHE A 544 3.53 26.46 14.29
CA PHE A 544 3.08 27.29 15.40
C PHE A 544 2.78 26.47 16.67
N VAL A 545 2.02 25.37 16.56
CA VAL A 545 1.67 24.56 17.75
C VAL A 545 2.85 23.75 18.29
N HIS A 546 3.76 23.31 17.43
CA HIS A 546 5.00 22.63 17.83
C HIS A 546 5.99 23.57 18.51
N ALA A 547 5.93 24.87 18.20
CA ALA A 547 6.76 25.90 18.84
C ALA A 547 6.20 26.41 20.18
N ASN A 548 5.00 25.96 20.58
CA ASN A 548 4.40 26.36 21.86
C ASN A 548 5.20 25.80 23.05
N ASP A 549 5.11 26.44 24.22
CA ASP A 549 5.68 25.94 25.48
C ASP A 549 4.57 25.75 26.53
N PRO A 550 4.23 24.52 26.92
CA PRO A 550 4.78 23.25 26.43
C PRO A 550 4.38 22.96 24.98
N CYS A 551 5.21 22.21 24.26
CA CYS A 551 4.95 21.79 22.88
C CYS A 551 3.62 21.03 22.77
N ILE A 552 2.77 21.43 21.82
CA ILE A 552 1.48 20.78 21.59
C ILE A 552 1.57 19.92 20.33
N VAL A 553 1.59 18.61 20.52
CA VAL A 553 1.42 17.65 19.43
C VAL A 553 -0.06 17.51 19.11
N HIS A 554 -0.43 17.46 17.84
CA HIS A 554 -1.83 17.31 17.43
C HIS A 554 -2.33 15.88 17.70
N GLY A 555 -1.60 14.87 17.22
CA GLY A 555 -1.83 13.44 17.52
C GLY A 555 -3.04 12.80 16.82
N ASN A 556 -3.90 13.58 16.16
CA ASN A 556 -5.01 13.07 15.33
C ASN A 556 -5.12 13.82 13.99
N LEU A 557 -4.00 14.12 13.35
CA LEU A 557 -4.04 14.95 12.14
C LEU A 557 -4.51 14.11 10.94
N ARG A 558 -5.67 14.44 10.37
CA ARG A 558 -6.27 13.74 9.22
C ARG A 558 -7.22 14.67 8.46
N PRO A 559 -7.61 14.38 7.20
CA PRO A 559 -8.46 15.27 6.41
C PRO A 559 -9.83 15.60 7.04
N THR A 560 -10.39 14.73 7.88
CA THR A 560 -11.65 15.01 8.61
C THR A 560 -11.51 16.14 9.64
N ASN A 561 -10.27 16.42 10.08
CA ASN A 561 -9.94 17.44 11.07
C ASN A 561 -9.32 18.70 10.44
N ILE A 562 -9.33 18.78 9.10
CA ILE A 562 -9.01 20.00 8.37
C ILE A 562 -10.32 20.59 7.87
N LEU A 563 -10.77 21.68 8.50
CA LEU A 563 -12.02 22.33 8.17
C LEU A 563 -11.78 23.54 7.26
N LEU A 564 -12.78 23.89 6.44
CA LEU A 564 -12.70 24.98 5.48
C LEU A 564 -13.72 26.07 5.83
N ASP A 565 -13.25 27.30 5.97
CA ASP A 565 -14.12 28.46 6.17
C ASP A 565 -14.87 28.84 4.88
N ALA A 566 -15.74 29.86 4.95
CA ALA A 566 -16.49 30.37 3.78
C ALA A 566 -15.61 30.78 2.57
N LYS A 567 -14.33 31.11 2.79
CA LYS A 567 -13.34 31.49 1.75
C LYS A 567 -12.41 30.34 1.36
N PHE A 568 -12.71 29.11 1.81
CA PHE A 568 -11.88 27.92 1.64
C PHE A 568 -10.49 28.02 2.28
N VAL A 569 -10.32 28.89 3.28
CA VAL A 569 -9.12 28.89 4.13
C VAL A 569 -9.21 27.71 5.07
N SER A 570 -8.15 26.92 5.14
CA SER A 570 -8.12 25.74 6.01
C SER A 570 -7.78 26.10 7.46
N LYS A 571 -8.45 25.39 8.38
CA LYS A 571 -8.23 25.47 9.81
C LYS A 571 -8.17 24.06 10.40
N ILE A 572 -7.13 23.78 11.19
CA ILE A 572 -6.98 22.50 11.90
C ILE A 572 -7.88 22.51 13.13
N SER A 573 -8.76 21.52 13.25
CA SER A 573 -9.61 21.27 14.42
C SER A 573 -9.00 20.23 15.34
N ASP A 574 -9.50 20.11 16.57
CA ASP A 574 -9.17 19.03 17.51
C ASP A 574 -7.73 18.95 18.03
N PHE A 575 -6.94 20.01 17.86
CA PHE A 575 -5.60 20.08 18.44
C PHE A 575 -5.67 19.98 19.98
N GLY A 576 -4.86 19.09 20.56
CA GLY A 576 -4.81 18.91 22.02
C GLY A 576 -6.05 18.30 22.68
N VAL A 577 -7.10 17.91 21.93
CA VAL A 577 -8.30 17.29 22.52
C VAL A 577 -8.00 15.96 23.21
N HIS A 578 -6.99 15.22 22.73
CA HIS A 578 -6.52 14.00 23.38
C HIS A 578 -5.96 14.23 24.79
N LEU A 579 -5.55 15.46 25.14
CA LEU A 579 -5.09 15.83 26.49
C LEU A 579 -6.25 16.01 27.48
N LEU A 580 -7.46 16.22 26.97
CA LEU A 580 -8.70 16.45 27.74
C LEU A 580 -9.46 15.16 28.04
N ILE A 581 -9.06 14.04 27.44
CA ILE A 581 -9.71 12.74 27.61
C ILE A 581 -8.70 11.78 28.27
N SER A 582 -9.15 10.97 29.22
CA SER A 582 -8.29 9.96 29.83
C SER A 582 -7.98 8.87 28.81
N GLN A 583 -6.71 8.54 28.64
CA GLN A 583 -6.28 7.39 27.83
C GLN A 583 -6.68 6.11 28.57
N THR A 584 -7.91 5.64 28.39
CA THR A 584 -8.24 4.25 28.69
C THR A 584 -7.67 3.39 27.56
N GLU A 585 -6.84 2.43 27.94
CA GLU A 585 -6.36 1.36 27.06
C GLU A 585 -7.58 0.67 26.42
N ASN A 586 -7.52 0.49 25.10
CA ASN A 586 -8.45 -0.27 24.26
C ASN A 586 -9.87 0.30 24.06
N SER A 587 -9.99 1.33 23.22
CA SER A 587 -11.19 1.48 22.39
C SER A 587 -11.00 0.71 21.08
N ASN A 588 -11.53 -0.52 21.01
CA ASN A 588 -11.55 -1.40 19.83
C ASN A 588 -12.37 -0.86 18.62
N ASN A 589 -12.57 0.46 18.53
CA ASN A 589 -13.36 1.16 17.51
C ASN A 589 -12.50 2.11 16.67
N ASP A 590 -11.23 1.76 16.43
CA ASP A 590 -10.44 2.56 15.50
C ASP A 590 -10.93 2.27 14.07
N ASP A 591 -11.48 3.30 13.44
CA ASP A 591 -11.72 3.38 12.00
C ASP A 591 -10.43 2.90 11.27
N PRO A 592 -10.48 1.81 10.47
CA PRO A 592 -9.32 1.29 9.77
C PRO A 592 -8.62 2.35 8.93
N GLU A 593 -9.37 3.35 8.44
CA GLU A 593 -8.84 4.46 7.65
C GLU A 593 -8.11 5.51 8.52
N ALA A 594 -8.48 5.65 9.79
CA ALA A 594 -7.79 6.54 10.74
C ALA A 594 -6.40 6.01 11.12
N SER A 595 -6.25 4.68 11.22
CA SER A 595 -4.98 4.02 11.54
C SER A 595 -3.86 4.30 10.52
N ILE A 596 -4.21 4.62 9.26
CA ILE A 596 -3.24 4.87 8.18
C ILE A 596 -2.49 6.21 8.38
N TYR A 597 -3.12 7.17 9.06
CA TYR A 597 -2.51 8.47 9.39
C TYR A 597 -1.67 8.42 10.67
N VAL A 598 -1.77 7.33 11.43
CA VAL A 598 -1.02 7.13 12.66
C VAL A 598 0.42 6.76 12.31
N ASP A 599 1.35 7.44 12.96
CA ASP A 599 2.78 7.16 12.87
C ASP A 599 3.07 5.69 13.21
N PRO A 600 3.77 4.93 12.35
CA PRO A 600 4.17 3.56 12.67
C PRO A 600 4.92 3.44 14.01
N GLU A 601 5.72 4.43 14.41
CA GLU A 601 6.42 4.39 15.70
C GLU A 601 5.52 4.68 16.90
N TYR A 602 4.39 5.38 16.71
CA TYR A 602 3.38 5.52 17.76
C TYR A 602 2.77 4.16 18.11
N ILE A 603 2.56 3.29 17.12
CA ILE A 603 2.02 1.94 17.33
C ILE A 603 2.95 1.13 18.25
N ASP A 604 4.26 1.34 18.14
CA ASP A 604 5.27 0.64 18.94
C ASP A 604 5.44 1.26 20.35
N ASN A 605 5.42 2.59 20.46
CA ASN A 605 5.84 3.30 21.67
C ASN A 605 4.71 3.96 22.48
N GLY A 606 3.50 4.06 21.90
CA GLY A 606 2.31 4.63 22.55
C GLY A 606 2.34 6.14 22.82
N GLN A 607 3.33 6.87 22.30
CA GLN A 607 3.51 8.31 22.54
C GLN A 607 3.53 9.09 21.23
N PHE A 608 2.73 10.16 21.16
CA PHE A 608 2.73 11.07 20.02
C PHE A 608 3.91 12.05 20.12
N THR A 609 4.66 12.21 19.03
CA THR A 609 5.74 13.18 18.93
C THR A 609 5.48 14.20 17.82
N VAL A 610 6.31 15.25 17.73
CA VAL A 610 6.21 16.22 16.62
C VAL A 610 6.39 15.53 15.27
N GLU A 611 7.25 14.51 15.20
CA GLU A 611 7.47 13.70 14.00
C GLU A 611 6.25 12.84 13.63
N SER A 612 5.39 12.50 14.58
CA SER A 612 4.13 11.82 14.30
C SER A 612 3.18 12.72 13.50
N ASP A 613 3.09 14.00 13.85
CA ASP A 613 2.32 14.98 13.07
C ASP A 613 2.93 15.21 11.68
N VAL A 614 4.26 15.17 11.55
CA VAL A 614 4.95 15.26 10.25
C VAL A 614 4.57 14.10 9.35
N TYR A 615 4.49 12.88 9.89
CA TYR A 615 4.05 11.71 9.13
C TYR A 615 2.61 11.88 8.63
N SER A 616 1.69 12.25 9.52
CA SER A 616 0.30 12.49 9.17
C SER A 616 0.15 13.62 8.12
N PHE A 617 0.95 14.69 8.23
CA PHE A 617 1.02 15.76 7.24
C PHE A 617 1.46 15.22 5.87
N GLY A 618 2.49 14.37 5.82
CA GLY A 618 2.92 13.70 4.60
C GLY A 618 1.79 12.92 3.91
N VAL A 619 1.03 12.13 4.67
CA VAL A 619 -0.12 11.38 4.12
C VAL A 619 -1.19 12.33 3.57
N ILE A 620 -1.46 13.43 4.26
CA ILE A 620 -2.40 14.47 3.78
C ILE A 620 -1.91 15.09 2.46
N LEU A 621 -0.61 15.37 2.30
CA LEU A 621 -0.06 15.88 1.05
C LEU A 621 -0.26 14.91 -0.12
N LEU A 622 -0.02 13.62 0.10
CA LEU A 622 -0.28 12.57 -0.91
C LEU A 622 -1.76 12.55 -1.29
N ARG A 623 -2.64 12.68 -0.31
CA ARG A 623 -4.09 12.75 -0.53
C ARG A 623 -4.54 14.01 -1.26
N LEU A 624 -3.92 15.15 -1.01
CA LEU A 624 -4.18 16.38 -1.75
C LEU A 624 -3.83 16.20 -3.24
N LEU A 625 -2.73 15.50 -3.55
CA LEU A 625 -2.31 15.23 -4.93
C LEU A 625 -3.26 14.29 -5.68
N THR A 626 -3.78 13.25 -5.01
CA THR A 626 -4.45 12.12 -5.69
C THR A 626 -5.95 12.03 -5.44
N ALA A 627 -6.46 12.65 -4.36
CA ALA A 627 -7.79 12.43 -3.80
C ALA A 627 -8.19 10.96 -3.57
N ARG A 628 -7.22 10.03 -3.59
CA ARG A 628 -7.44 8.60 -3.37
C ARG A 628 -7.48 8.28 -1.86
N PRO A 629 -8.05 7.12 -1.47
CA PRO A 629 -7.94 6.62 -0.10
C PRO A 629 -6.47 6.52 0.33
N ALA A 630 -6.20 6.68 1.63
CA ALA A 630 -4.83 6.68 2.14
C ALA A 630 -4.11 5.32 2.00
N SER A 631 -4.86 4.22 1.84
CA SER A 631 -4.28 2.88 1.71
C SER A 631 -3.48 2.73 0.42
N GLY A 632 -2.22 2.33 0.53
CA GLY A 632 -1.32 2.08 -0.61
C GLY A 632 -0.75 3.33 -1.29
N ILE A 633 -1.23 4.52 -0.93
CA ILE A 633 -0.91 5.78 -1.63
C ILE A 633 0.59 6.11 -1.66
N VAL A 634 1.32 5.82 -0.58
CA VAL A 634 2.78 6.03 -0.47
C VAL A 634 3.52 5.20 -1.51
N ARG A 635 3.13 3.94 -1.67
CA ARG A 635 3.74 3.03 -2.65
C ARG A 635 3.43 3.48 -4.07
N ASP A 636 2.18 3.85 -4.33
CA ASP A 636 1.72 4.18 -5.67
C ASP A 636 2.41 5.47 -6.19
N ILE A 637 2.51 6.51 -5.36
CA ILE A 637 3.24 7.73 -5.72
C ILE A 637 4.73 7.45 -5.89
N LYS A 638 5.34 6.63 -5.03
CA LYS A 638 6.75 6.25 -5.17
C LYS A 638 7.02 5.56 -6.51
N CYS A 639 6.20 4.58 -6.89
CA CYS A 639 6.29 3.91 -8.19
C CYS A 639 6.07 4.88 -9.37
N ALA A 640 5.12 5.81 -9.25
CA ALA A 640 4.83 6.79 -10.28
C ALA A 640 6.00 7.78 -10.50
N LEU A 641 6.68 8.20 -9.43
CA LEU A 641 7.88 9.02 -9.51
C LEU A 641 9.06 8.25 -10.12
N GLU A 642 9.29 7.00 -9.68
CA GLU A 642 10.37 6.15 -10.21
C GLU A 642 10.20 5.85 -11.71
N SER A 643 8.96 5.77 -12.19
CA SER A 643 8.62 5.56 -13.60
C SER A 643 8.48 6.86 -14.42
N GLY A 644 8.64 8.03 -13.80
CA GLY A 644 8.48 9.33 -14.48
C GLY A 644 7.05 9.60 -14.97
N ASN A 645 6.05 8.99 -14.34
CA ASN A 645 4.64 9.05 -14.75
C ASN A 645 3.72 9.52 -13.60
N LEU A 646 4.13 10.58 -12.89
CA LEU A 646 3.33 11.14 -11.78
C LEU A 646 1.93 11.56 -12.23
N GLY A 647 1.78 12.06 -13.47
CA GLY A 647 0.49 12.46 -14.02
C GLY A 647 -0.60 11.38 -13.95
N SER A 648 -0.24 10.09 -13.95
CA SER A 648 -1.18 8.97 -13.84
C SER A 648 -1.82 8.80 -12.45
N VAL A 649 -1.21 9.36 -11.40
CA VAL A 649 -1.71 9.27 -10.02
C VAL A 649 -2.36 10.56 -9.55
N LEU A 650 -2.10 11.69 -10.22
CA LEU A 650 -2.70 12.98 -9.90
C LEU A 650 -4.21 12.97 -10.11
N ASP A 651 -4.91 13.71 -9.25
CA ASP A 651 -6.34 13.87 -9.35
C ASP A 651 -6.71 14.81 -10.49
N SER A 652 -7.26 14.25 -11.56
CA SER A 652 -7.74 15.02 -12.72
C SER A 652 -8.91 15.96 -12.39
N SER A 653 -9.66 15.71 -11.30
CA SER A 653 -10.75 16.60 -10.88
C SER A 653 -10.26 17.92 -10.29
N ALA A 654 -8.98 18.01 -9.93
CA ALA A 654 -8.35 19.24 -9.42
C ALA A 654 -7.92 20.23 -10.52
N GLY A 655 -8.19 19.90 -11.80
CA GLY A 655 -7.72 20.66 -12.96
C GLY A 655 -6.30 20.27 -13.39
N ASP A 656 -5.71 21.09 -14.25
CA ASP A 656 -4.38 20.84 -14.81
C ASP A 656 -3.29 21.12 -13.77
N TRP A 657 -2.79 20.07 -13.13
CA TRP A 657 -1.68 20.16 -12.20
C TRP A 657 -0.40 20.61 -12.90
N PRO A 658 0.28 21.65 -12.39
CA PRO A 658 1.65 21.94 -12.77
C PRO A 658 2.56 20.81 -12.31
N ILE A 659 3.11 20.05 -13.27
CA ILE A 659 3.83 18.80 -12.97
C ILE A 659 5.05 19.04 -12.07
N GLU A 660 5.80 20.13 -12.27
CA GLU A 660 6.97 20.45 -11.43
C GLU A 660 6.58 20.66 -9.95
N GLN A 661 5.47 21.35 -9.70
CA GLN A 661 4.93 21.61 -8.36
C GLN A 661 4.35 20.33 -7.75
N ALA A 662 3.66 19.52 -8.56
CA ALA A 662 3.11 18.24 -8.13
C ALA A 662 4.22 17.26 -7.73
N GLU A 663 5.30 17.19 -8.51
CA GLU A 663 6.49 16.39 -8.20
C GLU A 663 7.14 16.85 -6.90
N LEU A 664 7.37 18.17 -6.74
CA LEU A 664 7.94 18.71 -5.51
C LEU A 664 7.11 18.34 -4.28
N LEU A 665 5.79 18.52 -4.36
CA LEU A 665 4.89 18.20 -3.27
C LEU A 665 4.90 16.69 -2.97
N ALA A 666 4.99 15.84 -4.00
CA ALA A 666 5.08 14.40 -3.86
C ALA A 666 6.38 13.95 -3.17
N TYR A 667 7.53 14.52 -3.53
CA TYR A 667 8.81 14.22 -2.88
C TYR A 667 8.85 14.67 -1.42
N LEU A 668 8.32 15.85 -1.15
CA LEU A 668 8.18 16.37 0.22
C LEU A 668 7.29 15.44 1.05
N ALA A 669 6.13 15.06 0.49
CA ALA A 669 5.19 14.15 1.12
C ALA A 669 5.80 12.78 1.44
N LEU A 670 6.53 12.17 0.49
CA LEU A 670 7.23 10.91 0.71
C LEU A 670 8.31 11.01 1.79
N SER A 671 9.03 12.13 1.85
CA SER A 671 10.05 12.39 2.88
C SER A 671 9.42 12.50 4.28
N CYS A 672 8.24 13.13 4.38
CA CYS A 672 7.45 13.17 5.61
C CYS A 672 6.95 11.78 6.03
N CYS A 673 6.63 10.90 5.07
CA CYS A 673 6.16 9.54 5.30
C CYS A 673 7.28 8.49 5.54
N GLU A 674 8.53 8.91 5.79
CA GLU A 674 9.62 8.00 6.11
C GLU A 674 9.32 7.18 7.37
N LYS A 675 9.64 5.88 7.35
CA LYS A 675 9.32 4.97 8.47
C LYS A 675 10.05 5.37 9.75
N ASN A 676 11.31 5.77 9.63
CA ASN A 676 12.12 6.23 10.75
C ASN A 676 11.92 7.75 10.94
N PRO A 677 11.42 8.22 12.10
CA PRO A 677 11.22 9.64 12.42
C PRO A 677 12.48 10.50 12.23
N LEU A 678 13.67 9.95 12.49
CA LEU A 678 14.94 10.68 12.34
C LEU A 678 15.32 10.98 10.88
N ASN A 679 14.61 10.38 9.92
CA ASN A 679 14.75 10.64 8.50
C ASN A 679 13.68 11.59 7.96
N ARG A 680 12.65 11.90 8.76
CA ARG A 680 11.61 12.85 8.39
C ARG A 680 12.16 14.28 8.46
N PRO A 681 11.73 15.17 7.56
CA PRO A 681 12.21 16.55 7.53
C PRO A 681 11.66 17.36 8.70
N ASN A 682 12.44 18.33 9.18
CA ASN A 682 11.92 19.31 10.12
C ASN A 682 10.96 20.30 9.44
N MET A 683 9.82 20.57 10.08
CA MET A 683 8.77 21.42 9.51
C MET A 683 9.25 22.85 9.20
N LEU A 684 10.04 23.46 10.08
CA LEU A 684 10.48 24.85 9.92
C LEU A 684 11.71 24.98 9.01
N SER A 685 12.71 24.11 9.16
CA SER A 685 13.98 24.26 8.43
C SER A 685 14.01 23.59 7.05
N GLU A 686 13.14 22.61 6.79
CA GLU A 686 13.16 21.83 5.55
C GLU A 686 11.82 21.88 4.79
N VAL A 687 10.69 21.67 5.48
CA VAL A 687 9.36 21.64 4.84
C VAL A 687 8.90 23.04 4.44
N TRP A 688 8.94 24.01 5.36
CA TRP A 688 8.47 25.37 5.14
C TRP A 688 9.16 26.09 3.96
N PRO A 689 10.50 26.09 3.84
CA PRO A 689 11.18 26.75 2.72
C PRO A 689 10.86 26.11 1.37
N THR A 690 10.38 24.87 1.35
CA THR A 690 10.00 24.14 0.14
C THR A 690 8.57 24.48 -0.29
N ILE A 691 7.63 24.54 0.66
CA ILE A 691 6.20 24.67 0.37
C ILE A 691 5.70 26.12 0.32
N GLU A 692 6.25 27.02 1.15
CA GLU A 692 5.80 28.43 1.20
C GLU A 692 5.98 29.17 -0.13
N PRO A 693 7.07 28.99 -0.91
CA PRO A 693 7.20 29.63 -2.23
C PRO A 693 6.10 29.23 -3.21
N MET A 694 5.47 28.07 -3.02
CA MET A 694 4.37 27.60 -3.88
C MET A 694 3.11 28.45 -3.66
N ARG A 695 2.98 29.16 -2.52
CA ARG A 695 1.85 30.02 -2.19
C ARG A 695 1.68 31.18 -3.16
N GLU A 696 2.79 31.79 -3.58
CA GLU A 696 2.79 32.92 -4.51
C GLU A 696 2.34 32.52 -5.93
N ILE A 697 2.58 31.26 -6.31
CA ILE A 697 2.15 30.67 -7.58
C ILE A 697 0.62 30.38 -7.57
N CYS A 698 0.02 30.28 -6.38
CA CYS A 698 -1.39 29.95 -6.19
C CYS A 698 -2.31 31.17 -6.14
N LYS A 699 -1.78 32.40 -6.28
CA LYS A 699 -2.62 33.59 -6.44
C LYS A 699 -3.26 33.53 -7.83
N PRO A 700 -4.60 33.60 -7.94
CA PRO A 700 -5.23 33.63 -9.25
C PRO A 700 -4.69 34.83 -10.02
N HIS A 701 -4.08 34.58 -11.19
CA HIS A 701 -3.87 35.62 -12.18
C HIS A 701 -5.24 36.20 -12.51
N SER A 702 -5.52 37.40 -12.02
CA SER A 702 -6.65 38.20 -12.47
C SER A 702 -6.54 38.43 -13.98
N ASP A 703 -7.47 37.83 -14.73
CA ASP A 703 -8.05 38.31 -15.99
C ASP A 703 -7.12 39.00 -17.00
N LEU A 704 -6.16 38.26 -17.54
CA LEU A 704 -5.52 38.61 -18.80
C LEU A 704 -5.60 37.42 -19.75
N ASN A 705 -6.78 37.26 -20.36
CA ASN A 705 -7.00 36.81 -21.74
C ASN A 705 -8.38 36.16 -21.87
N THR A 706 -9.39 36.96 -22.17
CA THR A 706 -10.44 36.56 -23.11
C THR A 706 -11.19 37.80 -23.58
N SER A 707 -11.06 38.03 -24.87
CA SER A 707 -11.78 39.05 -25.62
C SER A 707 -13.26 38.68 -25.73
N SER A 708 -14.11 39.31 -24.92
CA SER A 708 -15.53 39.51 -25.24
C SER A 708 -16.08 40.68 -24.41
N GLN A 709 -16.73 41.62 -25.11
CA GLN A 709 -17.37 42.78 -24.53
C GLN A 709 -18.43 42.36 -23.50
N GLY A 710 -18.28 42.88 -22.26
CA GLY A 710 -19.27 42.74 -21.20
C GLY A 710 -18.82 43.40 -19.90
N SER A 711 -19.05 44.72 -19.76
CA SER A 711 -19.10 45.50 -18.51
C SER A 711 -18.13 45.10 -17.38
N LYS A 712 -16.97 45.77 -17.29
CA LYS A 712 -16.17 45.84 -16.04
C LYS A 712 -17.03 46.43 -14.92
N GLY A 713 -17.45 45.61 -13.96
CA GLY A 713 -18.00 46.09 -12.71
C GLY A 713 -16.87 46.69 -11.86
N GLN A 714 -16.68 48.02 -11.92
CA GLN A 714 -16.00 48.73 -10.83
C GLN A 714 -16.75 48.40 -9.54
N LYS A 715 -16.06 47.91 -8.51
CA LYS A 715 -16.61 47.82 -7.14
C LYS A 715 -17.07 49.23 -6.76
N ARG A 716 -18.39 49.42 -6.65
CA ARG A 716 -18.96 50.69 -6.19
C ARG A 716 -18.55 50.90 -4.74
N ILE A 717 -17.97 52.05 -4.44
CA ILE A 717 -17.65 52.47 -3.07
C ILE A 717 -18.97 52.52 -2.29
N PRO A 718 -19.10 51.82 -1.15
CA PRO A 718 -20.27 51.94 -0.30
C PRO A 718 -20.48 53.41 0.10
N PRO A 719 -21.67 53.99 -0.07
CA PRO A 719 -21.89 55.43 0.12
C PRO A 719 -21.63 55.89 1.56
N HIS A 720 -21.71 54.99 2.54
CA HIS A 720 -21.41 55.28 3.95
C HIS A 720 -19.90 55.32 4.26
N PHE A 721 -19.03 54.94 3.32
CA PHE A 721 -17.58 55.12 3.43
C PHE A 721 -17.11 56.48 2.91
N VAL A 722 -17.98 57.20 2.19
CA VAL A 722 -17.65 58.46 1.53
C VAL A 722 -17.98 59.63 2.45
N CYS A 723 -17.02 60.52 2.67
CA CYS A 723 -17.21 61.74 3.44
C CYS A 723 -18.22 62.65 2.73
N PRO A 724 -19.26 63.15 3.40
CA PRO A 724 -20.21 64.05 2.76
C PRO A 724 -19.64 65.42 2.34
N ILE A 725 -18.55 65.87 2.95
CA ILE A 725 -17.88 67.15 2.62
C ILE A 725 -16.91 66.97 1.46
N PHE A 726 -15.97 66.02 1.58
CA PHE A 726 -14.92 65.79 0.59
C PHE A 726 -15.35 64.90 -0.58
N GLN A 727 -16.47 64.18 -0.46
CA GLN A 727 -16.98 63.24 -1.46
C GLN A 727 -15.96 62.17 -1.86
N ASP A 728 -15.06 61.81 -0.94
CA ASP A 728 -14.07 60.74 -1.08
C ASP A 728 -14.11 59.79 0.13
N VAL A 729 -13.47 58.63 0.03
CA VAL A 729 -13.41 57.62 1.11
C VAL A 729 -12.74 58.21 2.35
N MET A 730 -13.39 58.06 3.50
CA MET A 730 -12.88 58.57 4.77
C MET A 730 -11.64 57.77 5.23
N GLU A 731 -10.55 58.46 5.52
CA GLU A 731 -9.33 57.93 6.13
C GLU A 731 -9.37 58.06 7.65
N ASP A 732 -9.94 59.13 8.21
CA ASP A 732 -10.05 59.36 9.66
C ASP A 732 -11.49 59.75 10.08
N PRO A 733 -12.45 58.81 10.04
CA PRO A 733 -13.86 59.10 10.21
C PRO A 733 -14.21 59.56 11.65
N HIS A 734 -14.88 60.70 11.78
CA HIS A 734 -15.31 61.32 13.04
C HIS A 734 -16.82 61.60 13.04
N ILE A 735 -17.50 61.29 14.15
CA ILE A 735 -18.92 61.57 14.38
C ILE A 735 -19.06 62.96 14.99
N ALA A 736 -19.92 63.79 14.41
CA ALA A 736 -20.34 65.07 14.98
C ALA A 736 -21.64 64.92 15.79
N ALA A 737 -22.03 65.97 16.53
CA ALA A 737 -23.22 65.95 17.41
C ALA A 737 -24.55 65.69 16.68
N ASP A 738 -24.60 65.89 15.35
CA ASP A 738 -25.74 65.55 14.49
C ASP A 738 -25.87 64.03 14.20
N GLY A 739 -24.92 63.22 14.67
CA GLY A 739 -24.88 61.77 14.46
C GLY A 739 -24.33 61.35 13.09
N TYR A 740 -23.91 62.29 12.24
CA TYR A 740 -23.27 62.00 10.96
C TYR A 740 -21.76 61.83 11.13
N THR A 741 -21.17 61.01 10.26
CA THR A 741 -19.72 60.77 10.23
C THR A 741 -19.09 61.51 9.05
N TYR A 742 -17.97 62.16 9.29
CA TYR A 742 -17.22 62.98 8.34
C TYR A 742 -15.73 62.61 8.38
N GLU A 743 -14.98 63.04 7.37
CA GLU A 743 -13.52 63.02 7.43
C GLU A 743 -13.04 63.98 8.52
N GLY A 744 -12.13 63.55 9.37
CA GLY A 744 -11.72 64.26 10.58
C GLY A 744 -11.26 65.67 10.28
N ASP A 745 -10.41 65.85 9.28
CA ASP A 745 -9.89 67.15 8.89
C ASP A 745 -10.95 68.03 8.19
N ALA A 746 -11.92 67.41 7.50
CA ALA A 746 -13.01 68.14 6.84
C ALA A 746 -13.94 68.80 7.85
N ILE A 747 -14.39 68.05 8.86
CA ILE A 747 -15.33 68.56 9.87
C ILE A 747 -14.63 69.51 10.84
N LYS A 748 -13.36 69.25 11.21
CA LYS A 748 -12.55 70.20 11.98
C LYS A 748 -12.38 71.51 11.23
N GLY A 749 -12.06 71.47 9.94
CA GLY A 749 -11.93 72.66 9.09
C GLY A 749 -13.24 73.46 8.98
N TRP A 750 -14.38 72.78 8.88
CA TRP A 750 -15.71 73.41 8.87
C TRP A 750 -15.98 74.18 10.18
N LEU A 751 -15.75 73.55 11.34
CA LEU A 751 -15.95 74.17 12.65
C LEU A 751 -14.95 75.31 12.91
N TYR A 752 -13.67 75.14 12.52
CA TYR A 752 -12.65 76.19 12.66
C TYR A 752 -12.91 77.42 11.78
N SER A 753 -13.70 77.28 10.72
CA SER A 753 -14.11 78.41 9.87
C SER A 753 -15.22 79.27 10.50
N GLY A 754 -15.64 78.95 11.73
CA GLY A 754 -16.64 79.70 12.50
C GLY A 754 -18.08 79.24 12.30
N HIS A 755 -18.29 78.09 11.63
CA HIS A 755 -19.60 77.47 11.50
C HIS A 755 -19.94 76.64 12.73
N ASP A 756 -21.15 76.81 13.26
CA ASP A 756 -21.72 76.01 14.37
C ASP A 756 -22.91 75.14 13.91
N THR A 757 -23.03 74.90 12.60
CA THR A 757 -24.11 74.13 11.98
C THR A 757 -23.60 72.85 11.32
N SER A 758 -24.48 71.85 11.26
CA SER A 758 -24.27 70.56 10.60
C SER A 758 -24.04 70.76 9.09
N PRO A 759 -22.94 70.24 8.52
CA PRO A 759 -22.70 70.27 7.07
C PRO A 759 -23.77 69.52 6.25
N MET A 760 -24.45 68.54 6.86
CA MET A 760 -25.45 67.70 6.18
C MET A 760 -26.87 68.27 6.25
N THR A 761 -27.23 68.89 7.38
CA THR A 761 -28.61 69.32 7.63
C THR A 761 -28.77 70.83 7.76
N ASN A 762 -27.66 71.57 7.86
CA ASN A 762 -27.58 73.01 8.13
C ASN A 762 -28.31 73.44 9.42
N LEU A 763 -28.59 72.49 10.32
CA LEU A 763 -29.11 72.76 11.66
C LEU A 763 -27.96 73.04 12.62
N LYS A 764 -28.20 73.83 13.66
CA LYS A 764 -27.20 74.13 14.69
C LYS A 764 -26.80 72.85 15.43
N LEU A 765 -25.49 72.64 15.62
CA LEU A 765 -24.97 71.50 16.36
C LEU A 765 -25.07 71.76 17.86
N ASP A 766 -25.52 70.75 18.62
CA ASP A 766 -25.64 70.83 20.08
C ASP A 766 -24.26 70.97 20.75
N THR A 767 -23.24 70.32 20.21
CA THR A 767 -21.83 70.47 20.60
C THR A 767 -20.91 70.44 19.38
N CYS A 768 -19.72 71.04 19.50
CA CYS A 768 -18.67 70.98 18.48
C CYS A 768 -17.65 69.85 18.75
N ASP A 769 -17.95 68.97 19.69
CA ASP A 769 -17.08 67.86 20.05
C ASP A 769 -17.20 66.75 19.00
N LEU A 770 -16.05 66.19 18.61
CA LEU A 770 -15.96 65.15 17.59
C LEU A 770 -15.50 63.85 18.24
N ILE A 771 -16.20 62.75 17.93
CA ILE A 771 -15.90 61.43 18.46
C ILE A 771 -15.34 60.56 17.32
N PRO A 772 -14.12 60.00 17.44
CA PRO A 772 -13.57 59.11 16.43
C PRO A 772 -14.45 57.87 16.20
N ASN A 773 -14.75 57.55 14.95
CA ASN A 773 -15.56 56.40 14.56
C ASN A 773 -14.68 55.19 14.20
N TYR A 774 -14.07 54.58 15.22
CA TYR A 774 -13.17 53.44 15.02
C TYR A 774 -13.83 52.24 14.34
N ALA A 775 -15.14 52.06 14.50
CA ALA A 775 -15.88 50.98 13.84
C ALA A 775 -15.92 51.19 12.32
N LEU A 776 -16.25 52.41 11.87
CA LEU A 776 -16.26 52.73 10.44
C LEU A 776 -14.84 52.73 9.85
N TYR A 777 -13.86 53.24 10.59
CA TYR A 777 -12.45 53.18 10.19
C TYR A 777 -11.99 51.75 9.91
N ARG A 778 -12.29 50.80 10.81
CA ARG A 778 -11.97 49.38 10.61
C ARG A 778 -12.70 48.78 9.42
N ALA A 779 -13.98 49.11 9.23
CA ALA A 779 -14.76 48.64 8.09
C ALA A 779 -14.21 49.15 6.73
N ILE A 780 -13.72 50.39 6.69
CA ILE A 780 -13.08 50.97 5.49
C ILE A 780 -11.74 50.26 5.22
N GLN A 781 -10.92 50.01 6.25
CA GLN A 781 -9.66 49.27 6.09
C GLN A 781 -9.87 47.84 5.59
N GLU A 782 -10.88 47.14 6.13
CA GLU A 782 -11.24 45.81 5.65
C GLU A 782 -11.71 45.82 4.19
N TRP A 783 -12.45 46.85 3.76
CA TRP A 783 -12.91 46.99 2.38
C TRP A 783 -11.77 47.33 1.42
N GLN A 784 -10.82 48.17 1.82
CA GLN A 784 -9.62 48.49 1.02
C GLN A 784 -8.70 47.27 0.85
N GLN A 785 -8.53 46.44 1.90
CA GLN A 785 -7.74 45.21 1.84
C GLN A 785 -8.39 44.10 0.98
N GLN A 786 -9.69 44.21 0.69
CA GLN A 786 -10.44 43.30 -0.17
C GLN A 786 -10.48 43.75 -1.65
N SER A 787 -9.88 44.89 -2.00
CA SER A 787 -10.00 45.53 -3.32
C SER A 787 -8.77 45.32 -4.21
#